data_AF-A0A936JYJ4-F1
#
_entry.id   AF-A0A936JYJ4-F1
#
_cell.length_a   1.000
_cell.length_b   1.000
_cell.length_c   1.000
_cell.angle_alpha   90.00
_cell.angle_beta   90.00
_cell.angle_gamma   90.00
#
_symmetry.space_group_name_H-M   'P 1'
#
loop_
_entity.id
_entity.type
_entity.pdbx_description
1 polymer ?
#
loop_
_entity_poly.entity_id
_entity_poly.type
_entity_poly.pdbx_seq_one_letter_code
_entity_poly.pdbx_strand_id
1 'polypeptide(L)'
;MSTDTAAPVANIQPTCLVKDIQFFARRDFVRHKASVNKYRTRFEAGEIQYLYWDIEVVNMLYQKQNNNVTLKVRCTALTTRKEMYSAEQAISFKSSELSTIASNSWGTGANDYWLADQYLWEILINNMVVLSKTIIVDKLGVVTPQDNPYFELAELKIFPSYADYRETKEGYRYLSQLHGAETQYLGAELSLKRKFIDSKSLEFKLNIIDISNGFVAASAKYDSSFVANPSPPMEYVRFSYGYADPGYWKNGTYMLYINFMDVTIASAQFTVGDSELAGALQQIDQSAISVLKNTLAEQQEVSLEAALAELEKLVGMTSVKKSITENIEYLKFNKLRIDKGFADDGSIGLHSVFTGNPGTGKTTVVRLLGKIYKAMGLLTKGHVVEATRADLIGEFIGHTAPKVKAMIEKARGGILFLDEVYALARGDDSRDFGAEAVEIIIKEMSDGPGNIAIIGAGYPNEVNAFLNSNPGLKSRFSQRFHFDDYLPEELIQIAHVALKKEEATLSPEAAAELDKRLTNLYRSRDKNFGNGRLVFGIIDEAKRYMGVRLLKQQNLENLSHEELSKIELQDLLKVFEEENKNKLVLTINQAELDEALHELDSMVGLHQVKQEVRDKIALVRYYIETGKEILNKFSLHALLTGNPGTGKTTLARLLGKIYKALGLLERGHIVEVDRQHLVAGFVGQTAIKTSEAINQAMGGVLFIDEAYALADNGDNDFGSEAIETLLKMMEDKRGKFAVIAAGYPDNMNEFVRSNPGLQSRFDVTYALPDYSFEELFTIAQKLLTLHDMVLLPDAALHLSDYLKRAYENRDKFFGNARFVRQTADAIVIKQHLRMAAMPRDQRTPEGMQQVTLEDVAHLQEPEKNKRPTIGFKTYSSS
;
A
#
# COMPACT_ATOMS: atom_id res chain seq x y z
N MET A 1 34.42 -56.66 42.37
CA MET A 1 33.82 -55.86 43.46
C MET A 1 34.86 -54.80 43.81
N SER A 2 34.69 -53.51 43.59
CA SER A 2 33.51 -52.65 43.43
C SER A 2 33.70 -51.71 42.23
N THR A 3 32.63 -51.55 41.45
CA THR A 3 32.43 -50.50 40.46
C THR A 3 32.12 -49.19 41.17
N ASP A 4 33.03 -48.22 41.16
CA ASP A 4 32.67 -46.82 41.40
C ASP A 4 32.47 -46.14 40.07
N THR A 5 31.19 -46.00 39.74
CA THR A 5 30.64 -45.25 38.63
C THR A 5 31.04 -43.78 38.71
N ALA A 6 31.77 -43.30 37.71
CA ALA A 6 31.86 -41.87 37.42
C ALA A 6 30.43 -41.35 37.15
N ALA A 7 29.96 -40.44 38.01
CA ALA A 7 28.70 -39.75 37.79
C ALA A 7 28.75 -39.02 36.43
N PRO A 8 27.72 -39.15 35.58
CA PRO A 8 27.68 -38.41 34.34
C PRO A 8 27.60 -36.92 34.67
N VAL A 9 28.53 -36.13 34.13
CA VAL A 9 28.43 -34.67 34.10
C VAL A 9 27.09 -34.36 33.44
N ALA A 10 26.13 -33.88 34.23
CA ALA A 10 24.82 -33.53 33.74
C ALA A 10 25.00 -32.57 32.56
N ASN A 11 24.51 -32.98 31.40
CA ASN A 11 24.45 -32.16 30.20
C ASN A 11 23.36 -31.10 30.47
N ILE A 12 23.70 -30.07 31.27
CA ILE A 12 22.79 -28.99 31.62
C ILE A 12 22.52 -28.23 30.32
N GLN A 13 21.32 -28.37 29.77
CA GLN A 13 20.90 -27.51 28.66
C GLN A 13 21.07 -26.05 29.09
N PRO A 14 21.75 -25.20 28.30
CA PRO A 14 21.94 -23.81 28.66
C PRO A 14 20.58 -23.16 28.84
N THR A 15 20.33 -22.59 30.01
CA THR A 15 19.05 -21.93 30.33
C THR A 15 18.93 -20.57 29.64
N CYS A 16 20.06 -19.96 29.28
CA CYS A 16 20.12 -18.76 28.46
C CYS A 16 21.37 -18.73 27.57
N LEU A 17 21.40 -17.80 26.62
CA LEU A 17 22.53 -17.50 25.76
C LEU A 17 22.85 -16.00 25.85
N VAL A 18 24.11 -15.65 26.11
CA VAL A 18 24.59 -14.26 26.05
C VAL A 18 25.11 -14.01 24.63
N LYS A 19 24.52 -13.06 23.91
CA LYS A 19 24.84 -12.79 22.50
C LYS A 19 25.99 -11.81 22.32
N ASP A 20 25.94 -10.67 22.99
CA ASP A 20 26.95 -9.62 22.90
C ASP A 20 26.93 -8.76 24.17
N ILE A 21 28.03 -8.03 24.40
CA ILE A 21 28.13 -6.90 25.32
C ILE A 21 28.55 -5.67 24.54
N GLN A 22 27.84 -4.57 24.69
CA GLN A 22 28.11 -3.32 23.98
C GLN A 22 28.36 -2.20 24.97
N PHE A 23 29.34 -1.34 24.69
CA PHE A 23 29.81 -0.30 25.61
C PHE A 23 29.57 1.10 25.06
N PHE A 24 29.23 2.05 25.92
CA PHE A 24 29.16 3.47 25.59
C PHE A 24 29.55 4.31 26.81
N ALA A 25 30.02 5.54 26.60
CA ALA A 25 30.45 6.43 27.68
C ALA A 25 29.51 7.64 27.80
N ARG A 26 29.30 8.14 29.02
CA ARG A 26 28.60 9.41 29.29
C ARG A 26 29.27 10.22 30.40
N ARG A 27 28.95 11.51 30.43
CA ARG A 27 29.40 12.51 31.43
C ARG A 27 28.34 12.82 32.49
N ASP A 28 27.22 12.11 32.51
CA ASP A 28 26.16 12.28 33.49
C ASP A 28 25.69 10.94 34.05
N PHE A 29 25.37 10.89 35.34
CA PHE A 29 24.90 9.68 36.03
C PHE A 29 23.42 9.36 35.77
N VAL A 30 22.71 10.22 35.04
CA VAL A 30 21.27 10.10 34.82
C VAL A 30 21.00 9.03 33.75
N ARG A 31 20.24 7.97 34.12
CA ARG A 31 19.61 7.06 33.15
C ARG A 31 18.55 7.81 32.35
N HIS A 32 18.95 8.52 31.30
CA HIS A 32 18.00 9.07 30.32
C HIS A 32 17.32 7.94 29.54
N LYS A 33 16.02 8.08 29.26
CA LYS A 33 15.30 7.19 28.35
C LYS A 33 15.86 7.35 26.93
N ALA A 34 16.58 6.33 26.46
CA ALA A 34 16.91 6.03 25.07
C ALA A 34 17.33 7.21 24.14
N SER A 35 18.38 7.95 24.51
CA SER A 35 19.32 8.42 23.48
C SER A 35 19.94 7.18 22.82
N VAL A 36 20.08 7.13 21.49
CA VAL A 36 20.78 6.02 20.80
C VAL A 36 22.17 5.88 21.42
N ASN A 37 22.39 4.79 22.17
CA ASN A 37 23.67 4.51 22.78
C ASN A 37 24.70 4.35 21.65
N LYS A 38 25.73 5.22 21.66
CA LYS A 38 26.79 5.17 20.66
C LYS A 38 27.80 4.10 21.06
N TYR A 39 27.50 2.86 20.68
CA TYR A 39 28.32 1.73 21.10
C TYR A 39 29.67 1.70 20.39
N ARG A 40 30.76 1.59 21.16
CA ARG A 40 32.14 1.48 20.67
C ARG A 40 33.00 0.65 21.61
N THR A 41 34.13 0.14 21.10
CA THR A 41 35.09 -0.62 21.93
C THR A 41 36.33 0.20 22.27
N ARG A 42 36.42 1.43 21.78
CA ARG A 42 37.56 2.31 22.01
C ARG A 42 37.12 3.69 22.49
N PHE A 43 37.80 4.17 23.52
CA PHE A 43 37.47 5.41 24.23
C PHE A 43 38.72 6.23 24.52
N GLU A 44 38.54 7.52 24.75
CA GLU A 44 39.55 8.42 25.28
C GLU A 44 39.29 8.64 26.78
N ALA A 45 40.32 8.63 27.63
CA ALA A 45 40.15 8.74 29.07
C ALA A 45 39.35 10.00 29.48
N GLY A 46 39.64 11.14 28.84
CA GLY A 46 39.02 12.44 29.16
C GLY A 46 37.53 12.58 28.79
N GLU A 47 36.91 11.59 28.16
CA GLU A 47 35.47 11.56 27.88
C GLU A 47 34.68 10.58 28.76
N ILE A 48 35.35 9.67 29.48
CA ILE A 48 34.67 8.65 30.29
C ILE A 48 34.58 9.10 31.74
N GLN A 49 33.39 9.52 32.18
CA GLN A 49 33.07 9.59 33.61
C GLN A 49 32.40 8.33 34.10
N TYR A 50 31.46 7.84 33.30
CA TYR A 50 30.77 6.58 33.48
C TYR A 50 30.83 5.78 32.19
N LEU A 51 31.30 4.55 32.30
CA LEU A 51 31.27 3.58 31.22
C LEU A 51 30.05 2.68 31.44
N TYR A 52 29.15 2.69 30.47
CA TYR A 52 27.94 1.90 30.45
C TYR A 52 28.13 0.67 29.58
N TRP A 53 27.37 -0.36 29.89
CA TRP A 53 27.29 -1.56 29.09
C TRP A 53 25.87 -2.10 29.01
N ASP A 54 25.56 -2.71 27.87
CA ASP A 54 24.32 -3.42 27.57
C ASP A 54 24.65 -4.84 27.12
N ILE A 55 24.04 -5.84 27.77
CA ILE A 55 24.23 -7.27 27.48
C ILE A 55 22.93 -7.84 26.93
N GLU A 56 22.96 -8.37 25.70
CA GLU A 56 21.80 -9.07 25.14
C GLU A 56 21.78 -10.53 25.62
N VAL A 57 20.71 -10.91 26.30
CA VAL A 57 20.53 -12.26 26.87
C VAL A 57 19.27 -12.88 26.30
N VAL A 58 19.42 -14.05 25.68
CA VAL A 58 18.33 -14.83 25.08
C VAL A 58 17.91 -15.94 26.03
N ASN A 59 16.61 -16.05 26.25
CA ASN A 59 16.00 -17.11 27.04
C ASN A 59 15.89 -18.40 26.23
N MET A 60 16.69 -19.41 26.57
CA MET A 60 16.68 -20.70 25.88
C MET A 60 15.51 -21.60 26.35
N LEU A 61 14.78 -21.18 27.39
CA LEU A 61 13.55 -21.81 27.89
C LEU A 61 12.29 -21.08 27.43
N TYR A 62 12.40 -20.25 26.38
CA TYR A 62 11.26 -19.59 25.74
C TYR A 62 10.16 -20.59 25.37
N GLN A 63 8.92 -20.22 25.71
CA GLN A 63 7.69 -21.03 25.61
C GLN A 63 7.67 -22.33 26.43
N LYS A 64 8.72 -22.63 27.21
CA LYS A 64 8.77 -23.82 28.07
C LYS A 64 8.42 -23.49 29.51
N GLN A 65 9.15 -22.57 30.14
CA GLN A 65 8.95 -22.19 31.54
C GLN A 65 9.58 -20.83 31.86
N ASN A 66 9.21 -20.26 33.00
CA ASN A 66 9.91 -19.10 33.55
C ASN A 66 11.36 -19.48 33.89
N ASN A 67 12.27 -18.54 33.74
CA ASN A 67 13.70 -18.78 33.89
C ASN A 67 14.37 -17.63 34.62
N ASN A 68 15.19 -17.94 35.61
CA ASN A 68 15.98 -16.95 36.35
C ASN A 68 17.46 -17.24 36.14
N VAL A 69 18.21 -16.23 35.74
CA VAL A 69 19.64 -16.32 35.46
C VAL A 69 20.35 -15.19 36.18
N THR A 70 21.45 -15.49 36.86
CA THR A 70 22.35 -14.47 37.40
C THR A 70 23.58 -14.37 36.53
N LEU A 71 23.84 -13.19 35.98
CA LEU A 71 25.09 -12.87 35.31
C LEU A 71 26.06 -12.26 36.31
N LYS A 72 27.33 -12.68 36.30
CA LYS A 72 28.41 -11.94 36.95
C LYS A 72 29.22 -11.22 35.88
N VAL A 73 29.29 -9.90 35.96
CA VAL A 73 30.05 -9.06 35.03
C VAL A 73 31.31 -8.58 35.72
N ARG A 74 32.47 -8.87 35.13
CA ARG A 74 33.78 -8.53 35.67
C ARG A 74 34.57 -7.72 34.65
N CYS A 75 35.25 -6.67 35.09
CA CYS A 75 36.17 -5.86 34.30
C CYS A 75 37.57 -5.88 34.93
N THR A 76 38.59 -6.21 34.14
CA THR A 76 39.99 -6.24 34.57
C THR A 76 40.85 -5.35 33.69
N ALA A 77 41.62 -4.44 34.29
CA ALA A 77 42.65 -3.66 33.61
C ALA A 77 43.84 -4.58 33.28
N LEU A 78 44.20 -4.75 32.00
CA LEU A 78 45.15 -5.79 31.59
C LEU A 78 46.59 -5.47 31.91
N THR A 79 47.00 -4.19 31.88
CA THR A 79 48.38 -3.81 32.21
C THR A 79 48.68 -4.02 33.69
N THR A 80 47.76 -3.62 34.57
CA THR A 80 47.93 -3.74 36.04
C THR A 80 47.40 -5.05 36.61
N ARG A 81 46.61 -5.81 35.84
CA ARG A 81 45.83 -6.99 36.27
C ARG A 81 44.87 -6.70 37.42
N LYS A 82 44.45 -5.44 37.59
CA LYS A 82 43.56 -5.01 38.66
C LYS A 82 42.10 -5.22 38.24
N GLU A 83 41.30 -5.85 39.10
CA GLU A 83 39.85 -5.88 38.94
C GLU A 83 39.28 -4.48 39.22
N MET A 84 38.63 -3.91 38.22
CA MET A 84 38.07 -2.56 38.25
C MET A 84 36.58 -2.57 38.62
N TYR A 85 35.88 -3.64 38.25
CA TYR A 85 34.45 -3.80 38.47
C TYR A 85 34.10 -5.29 38.56
N SER A 86 33.20 -5.64 39.46
CA SER A 86 32.66 -6.99 39.62
C SER A 86 31.29 -6.90 40.27
N ALA A 87 30.24 -7.26 39.54
CA ALA A 87 28.88 -7.23 40.06
C ALA A 87 28.05 -8.37 39.51
N GLU A 88 27.06 -8.80 40.30
CA GLU A 88 26.05 -9.75 39.87
C GLU A 88 24.76 -9.03 39.47
N GLN A 89 24.12 -9.51 38.42
CA GLN A 89 22.85 -9.02 37.93
C GLN A 89 21.91 -10.19 37.68
N ALA A 90 20.85 -10.24 38.48
CA ALA A 90 19.77 -11.20 38.30
C ALA A 90 18.85 -10.76 37.15
N ILE A 91 18.48 -11.72 36.31
CA ILE A 91 17.60 -11.57 35.17
C ILE A 91 16.50 -12.61 35.31
N SER A 92 15.25 -12.14 35.28
CA SER A 92 14.07 -13.00 35.30
C SER A 92 13.38 -12.92 33.96
N PHE A 93 13.21 -14.08 33.31
CA PHE A 93 12.42 -14.25 32.11
C PHE A 93 11.09 -14.90 32.44
N LYS A 94 10.01 -14.29 31.96
CA LYS A 94 8.75 -15.03 31.79
C LYS A 94 8.90 -16.04 30.66
N SER A 95 8.12 -17.12 30.69
CA SER A 95 8.10 -18.12 29.59
C SER A 95 7.81 -17.49 28.22
N SER A 96 7.13 -16.34 28.17
CA SER A 96 6.82 -15.58 26.97
C SER A 96 7.90 -14.58 26.52
N GLU A 97 9.02 -14.47 27.22
CA GLU A 97 10.09 -13.51 26.90
C GLU A 97 11.25 -14.23 26.23
N LEU A 98 11.51 -13.90 24.96
CA LEU A 98 12.58 -14.51 24.16
C LEU A 98 13.97 -13.97 24.52
N SER A 99 14.07 -12.68 24.84
CA SER A 99 15.35 -12.04 25.16
C SER A 99 15.13 -10.76 25.95
N THR A 100 16.18 -10.26 26.60
CA THR A 100 16.21 -8.99 27.31
C THR A 100 17.59 -8.35 27.22
N ILE A 101 17.68 -7.06 27.53
CA ILE A 101 18.94 -6.33 27.63
C ILE A 101 19.21 -6.04 29.10
N ALA A 102 20.33 -6.56 29.61
CA ALA A 102 20.83 -6.24 30.93
C ALA A 102 21.80 -5.07 30.85
N SER A 103 21.41 -3.94 31.45
CA SER A 103 22.17 -2.68 31.39
C SER A 103 22.71 -2.26 32.74
N ASN A 104 23.96 -1.81 32.78
CA ASN A 104 24.53 -1.16 33.96
C ASN A 104 25.66 -0.18 33.59
N SER A 105 26.28 0.43 34.60
CA SER A 105 27.39 1.38 34.43
C SER A 105 28.36 1.35 35.59
N TRP A 106 29.60 1.78 35.32
CA TRP A 106 30.63 1.96 36.35
C TRP A 106 31.49 3.20 36.09
N GLY A 107 31.84 3.91 37.16
CA GLY A 107 32.62 5.14 37.11
C GLY A 107 32.55 5.95 38.39
N THR A 108 33.24 7.09 38.44
CA THR A 108 33.35 7.92 39.67
C THR A 108 33.03 9.40 39.45
N GLY A 109 32.46 9.78 38.31
CA GLY A 109 32.16 11.19 37.97
C GLY A 109 33.41 12.06 37.72
N ALA A 110 34.61 11.58 38.06
CA ALA A 110 35.89 12.22 37.79
C ALA A 110 36.47 11.78 36.44
N ASN A 111 37.14 12.70 35.73
CA ASN A 111 37.66 12.51 34.37
C ASN A 111 38.96 11.67 34.27
N ASP A 112 39.38 10.96 35.32
CA ASP A 112 40.65 10.22 35.37
C ASP A 112 40.54 8.83 36.00
N TYR A 113 39.31 8.31 36.19
CA TYR A 113 39.12 6.98 36.76
C TYR A 113 39.56 5.86 35.80
N TRP A 114 39.21 6.01 34.52
CA TRP A 114 39.62 5.11 33.45
C TRP A 114 40.94 5.63 32.87
N LEU A 115 42.02 4.88 33.09
CA LEU A 115 43.35 5.20 32.61
C LEU A 115 43.59 4.58 31.25
N ALA A 116 44.65 5.01 30.55
CA ALA A 116 45.04 4.37 29.31
C ALA A 116 45.46 2.92 29.57
N ASP A 117 44.63 1.97 29.15
CA ASP A 117 44.83 0.52 29.29
C ASP A 117 43.86 -0.22 28.36
N GLN A 118 44.04 -1.53 28.25
CA GLN A 118 43.03 -2.45 27.74
C GLN A 118 42.24 -3.01 28.93
N TYR A 119 40.92 -3.00 28.81
CA TYR A 119 40.03 -3.50 29.85
C TYR A 119 39.27 -4.72 29.34
N LEU A 120 39.56 -5.88 29.92
CA LEU A 120 38.89 -7.13 29.62
C LEU A 120 37.59 -7.23 30.43
N TRP A 121 36.48 -7.29 29.73
CA TRP A 121 35.16 -7.56 30.29
C TRP A 121 34.79 -9.02 30.09
N GLU A 122 34.37 -9.67 31.16
CA GLU A 122 33.95 -11.07 31.17
C GLU A 122 32.55 -11.17 31.78
N ILE A 123 31.69 -11.92 31.11
CA ILE A 123 30.37 -12.29 31.59
C ILE A 123 30.44 -13.74 32.00
N LEU A 124 30.09 -14.01 33.25
CA LEU A 124 30.09 -15.34 33.81
C LEU A 124 28.68 -15.77 34.19
N ILE A 125 28.37 -17.04 33.93
CA ILE A 125 27.16 -17.72 34.41
C ILE A 125 27.64 -18.95 35.16
N ASN A 126 27.19 -19.11 36.42
CA ASN A 126 27.65 -20.20 37.29
C ASN A 126 29.19 -20.30 37.37
N ASN A 127 29.87 -19.16 37.48
CA ASN A 127 31.34 -19.02 37.47
C ASN A 127 32.07 -19.48 36.20
N MET A 128 31.36 -19.78 35.11
CA MET A 128 31.98 -20.04 33.80
C MET A 128 31.88 -18.80 32.92
N VAL A 129 33.00 -18.40 32.28
CA VAL A 129 33.00 -17.30 31.31
C VAL A 129 32.23 -17.74 30.07
N VAL A 130 31.13 -17.03 29.78
CA VAL A 130 30.28 -17.30 28.61
C VAL A 130 30.53 -16.31 27.47
N LEU A 131 31.02 -15.12 27.78
CA LEU A 131 31.43 -14.10 26.82
C LEU A 131 32.57 -13.26 27.39
N SER A 132 33.52 -12.88 26.56
CA SER A 132 34.54 -11.89 26.90
C SER A 132 34.69 -10.86 25.79
N LYS A 133 34.96 -9.61 26.16
CA LYS A 133 35.18 -8.51 25.21
C LYS A 133 36.18 -7.51 25.79
N THR A 134 37.13 -7.09 24.99
CA THR A 134 38.12 -6.09 25.42
C THR A 134 37.73 -4.72 24.89
N ILE A 135 37.83 -3.71 25.73
CA ILE A 135 37.80 -2.30 25.29
C ILE A 135 39.16 -1.67 25.48
N ILE A 136 39.44 -0.61 24.72
CA ILE A 136 40.69 0.14 24.79
C ILE A 136 40.37 1.56 25.26
N VAL A 137 41.06 2.03 26.29
CA VAL A 137 41.04 3.44 26.69
C VAL A 137 42.38 4.06 26.33
N ASP A 138 42.35 5.18 25.62
CA ASP A 138 43.51 5.98 25.26
C ASP A 138 43.69 7.20 26.17
N LYS A 139 44.85 7.85 26.05
CA LYS A 139 45.12 9.16 26.63
C LYS A 139 45.94 10.03 25.68
N LEU A 140 45.36 10.35 24.52
CA LEU A 140 45.97 11.26 23.53
C LEU A 140 45.26 12.63 23.51
N GLY A 141 43.98 12.66 23.86
CA GLY A 141 43.15 13.85 23.91
C GLY A 141 41.78 13.62 23.29
N VAL A 142 40.78 14.36 23.78
CA VAL A 142 39.39 14.22 23.31
C VAL A 142 39.30 14.69 21.86
N VAL A 143 38.80 13.81 20.99
CA VAL A 143 38.52 14.16 19.59
C VAL A 143 37.36 15.14 19.59
N THR A 144 37.54 16.26 18.90
CA THR A 144 36.50 17.26 18.69
C THR A 144 36.29 17.47 17.21
N PRO A 145 35.18 18.10 16.82
CA PRO A 145 34.98 18.47 15.44
C PRO A 145 36.06 19.41 14.86
N GLN A 146 36.73 20.20 15.71
CA GLN A 146 37.76 21.17 15.32
C GLN A 146 39.19 20.63 15.41
N ASP A 147 39.43 19.63 16.25
CA ASP A 147 40.77 19.08 16.50
C ASP A 147 40.73 17.57 16.72
N ASN A 148 41.65 16.87 16.05
CA ASN A 148 41.86 15.45 16.19
C ASN A 148 43.31 15.19 16.68
N PRO A 149 43.49 14.76 17.94
CA PRO A 149 44.81 14.48 18.51
C PRO A 149 45.52 13.26 17.91
N TYR A 150 44.83 12.42 17.14
CA TYR A 150 45.37 11.15 16.64
C TYR A 150 46.00 11.27 15.26
N PHE A 151 45.43 12.09 14.38
CA PHE A 151 45.86 12.22 13.00
C PHE A 151 45.36 13.53 12.36
N GLU A 152 46.06 13.97 11.33
CA GLU A 152 45.60 15.00 10.39
C GLU A 152 45.01 14.31 9.16
N LEU A 153 43.88 14.81 8.68
CA LEU A 153 43.26 14.29 7.48
C LEU A 153 43.71 15.08 6.26
N ALA A 154 43.99 14.36 5.17
CA ALA A 154 44.35 14.96 3.89
C ALA A 154 43.19 14.88 2.90
N GLU A 155 42.70 13.67 2.61
CA GLU A 155 41.75 13.45 1.52
C GLU A 155 40.77 12.31 1.84
N LEU A 156 39.55 12.41 1.30
CA LEU A 156 38.59 11.31 1.22
C LEU A 156 38.22 11.08 -0.24
N LYS A 157 38.32 9.83 -0.70
CA LYS A 157 37.96 9.45 -2.06
C LYS A 157 37.00 8.27 -2.06
N ILE A 158 36.10 8.26 -3.03
CA ILE A 158 35.11 7.21 -3.24
C ILE A 158 35.43 6.48 -4.55
N PHE A 159 35.31 5.16 -4.56
CA PHE A 159 35.56 4.31 -5.73
C PHE A 159 34.63 3.09 -5.72
N PRO A 160 34.35 2.48 -6.88
CA PRO A 160 33.65 1.20 -6.93
C PRO A 160 34.61 0.09 -6.50
N SER A 161 34.16 -0.78 -5.59
CA SER A 161 34.90 -1.95 -5.15
C SER A 161 34.17 -3.22 -5.56
N TYR A 162 34.93 -4.25 -5.90
CA TYR A 162 34.41 -5.50 -6.45
C TYR A 162 34.93 -6.69 -5.66
N ALA A 163 34.12 -7.74 -5.54
CA ALA A 163 34.50 -8.95 -4.80
C ALA A 163 35.75 -9.65 -5.37
N ASP A 164 36.06 -9.43 -6.65
CA ASP A 164 37.22 -10.00 -7.34
C ASP A 164 38.48 -9.13 -7.28
N TYR A 165 38.44 -8.03 -6.54
CA TYR A 165 39.55 -7.10 -6.31
C TYR A 165 40.18 -6.54 -7.60
N ARG A 166 39.44 -6.48 -8.71
CA ARG A 166 39.95 -5.98 -10.01
C ARG A 166 40.50 -4.55 -9.92
N GLU A 167 39.97 -3.73 -9.03
CA GLU A 167 40.43 -2.37 -8.74
C GLU A 167 41.89 -2.32 -8.28
N THR A 168 42.39 -3.39 -7.64
CA THR A 168 43.79 -3.44 -7.17
C THR A 168 44.78 -3.70 -8.29
N LYS A 169 44.33 -4.22 -9.44
CA LYS A 169 45.16 -4.50 -10.63
C LYS A 169 45.18 -3.33 -11.61
N GLU A 170 44.04 -2.67 -11.79
CA GLU A 170 43.85 -1.59 -12.77
C GLU A 170 44.07 -0.19 -12.17
N GLY A 171 44.19 -0.09 -10.84
CA GLY A 171 44.25 1.17 -10.12
C GLY A 171 42.86 1.69 -9.74
N TYR A 172 42.78 2.39 -8.61
CA TYR A 172 41.51 2.91 -8.11
C TYR A 172 41.00 4.06 -8.99
N ARG A 173 39.83 3.86 -9.59
CA ARG A 173 39.10 4.90 -10.34
C ARG A 173 38.13 5.59 -9.38
N TYR A 174 38.38 6.87 -9.08
CA TYR A 174 37.55 7.62 -8.14
C TYR A 174 36.35 8.24 -8.85
N LEU A 175 35.15 8.06 -8.28
CA LEU A 175 33.88 8.37 -8.92
C LEU A 175 33.03 9.32 -8.07
N SER A 176 32.27 10.20 -8.73
CA SER A 176 31.19 10.98 -8.11
C SER A 176 29.82 10.32 -8.31
N GLN A 177 29.69 9.47 -9.35
CA GLN A 177 28.50 8.66 -9.59
C GLN A 177 28.88 7.19 -9.80
N LEU A 178 28.15 6.30 -9.13
CA LEU A 178 28.26 4.85 -9.27
C LEU A 178 27.18 4.32 -10.22
N HIS A 179 27.48 3.21 -10.90
CA HIS A 179 26.51 2.50 -11.71
C HIS A 179 25.70 1.52 -10.85
N GLY A 180 24.45 1.83 -10.54
CA GLY A 180 23.63 1.08 -9.56
C GLY A 180 23.47 -0.42 -9.89
N ALA A 181 23.38 -0.76 -11.17
CA ALA A 181 23.24 -2.15 -11.62
C ALA A 181 24.56 -2.93 -11.74
N GLU A 182 25.72 -2.30 -11.53
CA GLU A 182 27.04 -2.95 -11.68
C GLU A 182 27.90 -2.86 -10.42
N THR A 183 27.80 -1.76 -9.67
CA THR A 183 28.56 -1.56 -8.44
C THR A 183 28.10 -2.54 -7.36
N GLN A 184 28.99 -3.46 -6.97
CA GLN A 184 28.76 -4.40 -5.87
C GLN A 184 28.97 -3.70 -4.52
N TYR A 185 30.13 -3.04 -4.36
CA TYR A 185 30.53 -2.37 -3.14
C TYR A 185 30.90 -0.91 -3.39
N LEU A 186 30.54 -0.06 -2.43
CA LEU A 186 31.09 1.27 -2.27
C LEU A 186 32.43 1.18 -1.55
N GLY A 187 33.51 1.52 -2.21
CA GLY A 187 34.81 1.75 -1.61
C GLY A 187 34.99 3.21 -1.19
N ALA A 188 35.61 3.43 -0.03
CA ALA A 188 36.07 4.74 0.42
C ALA A 188 37.51 4.66 0.92
N GLU A 189 38.36 5.61 0.57
CA GLU A 189 39.75 5.71 1.00
C GLU A 189 39.99 7.05 1.69
N LEU A 190 40.41 6.99 2.94
CA LEU A 190 40.78 8.13 3.77
C LEU A 190 42.30 8.21 3.87
N SER A 191 42.88 9.30 3.38
CA SER A 191 44.30 9.61 3.53
C SER A 191 44.51 10.41 4.81
N LEU A 192 45.37 9.90 5.69
CA LEU A 192 45.68 10.53 6.97
C LEU A 192 47.16 10.50 7.29
N LYS A 193 47.61 11.48 8.07
CA LYS A 193 48.94 11.54 8.67
C LYS A 193 48.79 11.42 10.18
N ARG A 194 49.17 10.28 10.75
CA ARG A 194 49.06 10.07 12.20
C ARG A 194 50.03 10.94 13.00
N LYS A 195 49.59 11.33 14.19
CA LYS A 195 50.33 12.12 15.19
C LYS A 195 51.02 11.26 16.25
N PHE A 196 50.75 9.94 16.26
CA PHE A 196 51.36 8.98 17.19
C PHE A 196 52.41 8.10 16.50
N ILE A 197 53.45 7.71 17.25
CA ILE A 197 54.57 6.91 16.74
C ILE A 197 54.49 5.43 17.10
N ASP A 198 53.74 5.06 18.13
CA ASP A 198 53.62 3.68 18.59
C ASP A 198 52.62 2.87 17.77
N SER A 199 52.67 1.54 17.90
CA SER A 199 51.67 0.65 17.31
C SER A 199 50.28 0.89 17.94
N LYS A 200 49.24 1.06 17.12
CA LYS A 200 47.89 1.39 17.60
C LYS A 200 46.83 0.98 16.58
N SER A 201 45.67 0.46 17.00
CA SER A 201 44.57 0.06 16.09
C SER A 201 43.31 0.91 16.21
N LEU A 202 43.07 1.85 15.30
CA LEU A 202 41.96 2.80 15.40
C LEU A 202 40.62 2.18 14.92
N GLU A 203 39.54 2.39 15.68
CA GLU A 203 38.16 2.00 15.30
C GLU A 203 37.48 3.17 14.58
N PHE A 204 37.12 2.98 13.31
CA PHE A 204 36.34 3.92 12.51
C PHE A 204 34.92 3.38 12.29
N LYS A 205 33.95 4.29 12.11
CA LYS A 205 32.58 3.93 11.75
C LYS A 205 32.16 4.65 10.47
N LEU A 206 31.74 3.88 9.49
CA LEU A 206 31.17 4.36 8.23
C LEU A 206 29.65 4.36 8.35
N ASN A 207 29.00 5.44 7.93
CA ASN A 207 27.55 5.50 7.73
C ASN A 207 27.25 6.04 6.33
N ILE A 208 26.26 5.46 5.65
CA ILE A 208 25.77 5.95 4.36
C ILE A 208 24.29 6.25 4.52
N ILE A 209 23.89 7.45 4.12
CA ILE A 209 22.50 7.92 4.23
C ILE A 209 21.99 8.21 2.83
N ASP A 210 20.84 7.65 2.48
CA ASP A 210 20.09 8.05 1.29
C ASP A 210 19.39 9.39 1.59
N ILE A 211 19.79 10.44 0.88
CA ILE A 211 19.31 11.80 1.14
C ILE A 211 17.84 11.96 0.74
N SER A 212 17.37 11.15 -0.22
CA SER A 212 16.00 11.27 -0.75
C SER A 212 14.92 10.92 0.28
N ASN A 213 15.25 10.03 1.22
CA ASN A 213 14.31 9.48 2.19
C ASN A 213 14.83 9.52 3.64
N GLY A 214 16.09 9.92 3.85
CA GLY A 214 16.74 10.03 5.15
C GLY A 214 17.08 8.69 5.81
N PHE A 215 16.95 7.57 5.10
CA PHE A 215 17.27 6.25 5.64
C PHE A 215 18.78 5.99 5.65
N VAL A 216 19.24 5.30 6.70
CA VAL A 216 20.62 4.79 6.76
C VAL A 216 20.72 3.58 5.83
N ALA A 217 21.32 3.79 4.66
CA ALA A 217 21.60 2.75 3.69
C ALA A 217 22.68 1.77 4.20
N ALA A 218 23.63 2.26 5.01
CA ALA A 218 24.68 1.43 5.59
C ALA A 218 25.20 1.98 6.92
N SER A 219 25.62 1.09 7.82
CA SER A 219 26.43 1.44 9.00
C SER A 219 27.38 0.28 9.32
N ALA A 220 28.69 0.51 9.26
CA ALA A 220 29.71 -0.53 9.50
C ALA A 220 30.91 0.02 10.29
N LYS A 221 31.57 -0.86 11.05
CA LYS A 221 32.78 -0.54 11.83
C LYS A 221 34.00 -1.16 11.17
N TYR A 222 35.12 -0.45 11.22
CA TYR A 222 36.39 -0.87 10.64
C TYR A 222 37.53 -0.57 11.60
N ASP A 223 38.33 -1.59 11.91
CA ASP A 223 39.56 -1.43 12.67
C ASP A 223 40.75 -1.32 11.71
N SER A 224 41.58 -0.30 11.92
CA SER A 224 42.80 -0.09 11.15
C SER A 224 44.01 -0.09 12.07
N SER A 225 44.89 -1.09 11.89
CA SER A 225 46.10 -1.25 12.68
C SER A 225 47.29 -0.52 12.06
N PHE A 226 47.93 0.31 12.87
CA PHE A 226 49.15 1.04 12.55
C PHE A 226 50.32 0.45 13.32
N VAL A 227 51.45 0.25 12.64
CA VAL A 227 52.69 -0.28 13.24
C VAL A 227 53.57 0.87 13.70
N ALA A 228 54.35 0.69 14.76
CA ALA A 228 55.27 1.69 15.27
C ALA A 228 56.19 2.25 14.17
N ASN A 229 56.24 3.59 14.03
CA ASN A 229 57.09 4.30 13.10
C ASN A 229 57.45 5.69 13.68
N PRO A 230 58.74 6.01 13.91
CA PRO A 230 59.17 7.31 14.43
C PRO A 230 58.87 8.51 13.50
N SER A 231 58.69 8.27 12.20
CA SER A 231 58.38 9.28 11.19
C SER A 231 57.29 8.75 10.25
N PRO A 232 56.02 8.72 10.70
CA PRO A 232 54.96 8.09 9.94
C PRO A 232 54.71 8.81 8.60
N PRO A 233 54.62 8.06 7.48
CA PRO A 233 54.26 8.62 6.18
C PRO A 233 52.76 8.98 6.13
N MET A 234 52.31 9.50 4.99
CA MET A 234 50.87 9.50 4.68
C MET A 234 50.39 8.05 4.58
N GLU A 235 49.35 7.71 5.32
CA GLU A 235 48.75 6.38 5.39
C GLU A 235 47.31 6.41 4.86
N TYR A 236 46.82 5.26 4.38
CA TYR A 236 45.52 5.15 3.72
C TYR A 236 44.66 4.14 4.46
N VAL A 237 43.50 4.58 4.94
CA VAL A 237 42.50 3.72 5.56
C VAL A 237 41.39 3.49 4.55
N ARG A 238 41.10 2.24 4.23
CA ARG A 238 40.08 1.86 3.25
C ARG A 238 38.88 1.23 3.92
N PHE A 239 37.71 1.59 3.41
CA PHE A 239 36.41 1.09 3.82
C PHE A 239 35.72 0.52 2.59
N SER A 240 34.92 -0.53 2.76
CA SER A 240 34.10 -1.07 1.68
C SER A 240 32.80 -1.63 2.22
N TYR A 241 31.67 -1.18 1.67
CA TYR A 241 30.34 -1.65 2.06
C TYR A 241 29.48 -1.92 0.82
N GLY A 242 28.72 -3.01 0.84
CA GLY A 242 27.84 -3.38 -0.25
C GLY A 242 27.54 -4.87 -0.25
N TYR A 243 27.16 -5.39 -1.41
CA TYR A 243 26.72 -6.76 -1.56
C TYR A 243 27.37 -7.39 -2.81
N ALA A 244 27.60 -8.70 -2.78
CA ALA A 244 28.29 -9.40 -3.86
C ALA A 244 27.48 -9.39 -5.17
N ASP A 245 26.15 -9.40 -5.07
CA ASP A 245 25.27 -9.33 -6.23
C ASP A 245 25.01 -7.86 -6.63
N PRO A 246 25.23 -7.49 -7.91
CA PRO A 246 24.93 -6.14 -8.41
C PRO A 246 23.45 -5.77 -8.28
N GLY A 247 23.13 -4.47 -8.22
CA GLY A 247 21.74 -3.97 -8.10
C GLY A 247 21.27 -3.67 -6.67
N TYR A 248 22.17 -3.79 -5.70
CA TYR A 248 21.95 -3.38 -4.31
C TYR A 248 21.71 -1.87 -4.19
N TRP A 249 22.55 -1.06 -4.84
CA TRP A 249 22.45 0.40 -4.84
C TRP A 249 21.29 0.86 -5.73
N LYS A 250 20.39 1.67 -5.17
CA LYS A 250 19.26 2.25 -5.92
C LYS A 250 19.63 3.62 -6.44
N ASN A 251 19.02 4.02 -7.55
CA ASN A 251 19.27 5.34 -8.12
C ASN A 251 18.86 6.42 -7.12
N GLY A 252 19.75 7.37 -6.86
CA GLY A 252 19.57 8.33 -5.78
C GLY A 252 20.83 9.09 -5.41
N THR A 253 20.70 10.00 -4.46
CA THR A 253 21.83 10.76 -3.90
C THR A 253 22.09 10.31 -2.48
N TYR A 254 23.35 10.02 -2.19
CA TYR A 254 23.80 9.46 -0.92
C TYR A 254 24.85 10.34 -0.27
N MET A 255 24.88 10.32 1.06
CA MET A 255 25.92 10.95 1.87
C MET A 255 26.66 9.88 2.67
N LEU A 256 27.97 9.76 2.43
CA LEU A 256 28.92 8.97 3.19
C LEU A 256 29.46 9.79 4.37
N TYR A 257 29.52 9.19 5.54
CA TYR A 257 30.08 9.76 6.76
C TYR A 257 31.08 8.80 7.38
N ILE A 258 32.28 9.28 7.66
CA ILE A 258 33.32 8.56 8.40
C ILE A 258 33.45 9.19 9.78
N ASN A 259 33.22 8.38 10.81
CA ASN A 259 33.27 8.78 12.19
C ASN A 259 34.46 8.11 12.90
N PHE A 260 35.07 8.85 13.82
CA PHE A 260 36.09 8.37 14.74
C PHE A 260 35.80 8.94 16.12
N MET A 261 35.79 8.11 17.17
CA MET A 261 35.43 8.51 18.54
C MET A 261 34.11 9.31 18.61
N ASP A 262 33.07 8.84 17.91
CA ASP A 262 31.75 9.48 17.79
C ASP A 262 31.69 10.88 17.17
N VAL A 263 32.81 11.36 16.63
CA VAL A 263 32.93 12.60 15.85
C VAL A 263 33.02 12.25 14.37
N THR A 264 32.23 12.90 13.53
CA THR A 264 32.45 12.79 12.08
C THR A 264 33.69 13.56 11.70
N ILE A 265 34.63 12.85 11.11
CA ILE A 265 35.93 13.37 10.70
C ILE A 265 35.99 13.63 9.19
N ALA A 266 35.16 12.95 8.39
CA ALA A 266 35.05 13.20 6.95
C ALA A 266 33.65 12.82 6.44
N SER A 267 33.20 13.49 5.38
CA SER A 267 31.96 13.18 4.68
C SER A 267 32.13 13.34 3.18
N ALA A 268 31.33 12.61 2.40
CA ALA A 268 31.34 12.73 0.96
C ALA A 268 29.96 12.43 0.34
N GLN A 269 29.51 13.29 -0.57
CA GLN A 269 28.26 13.07 -1.32
C GLN A 269 28.55 12.30 -2.61
N PHE A 270 27.75 11.31 -2.94
CA PHE A 270 27.84 10.61 -4.23
C PHE A 270 26.44 10.29 -4.77
N THR A 271 26.35 10.09 -6.08
CA THR A 271 25.11 9.65 -6.73
C THR A 271 25.21 8.20 -7.18
N VAL A 272 24.07 7.55 -7.30
CA VAL A 272 23.92 6.25 -7.96
C VAL A 272 22.98 6.47 -9.14
N GLY A 273 23.40 6.05 -10.31
CA GLY A 273 22.62 6.15 -11.54
C GLY A 273 22.94 5.02 -12.51
N ASP A 274 22.57 5.21 -13.77
CA ASP A 274 22.72 4.19 -14.82
C ASP A 274 24.10 4.24 -15.51
N SER A 275 25.06 5.00 -14.97
CA SER A 275 26.42 5.15 -15.50
C SER A 275 27.42 5.52 -14.41
N GLU A 276 28.69 5.14 -14.57
CA GLU A 276 29.79 5.68 -13.76
C GLU A 276 30.16 7.09 -14.24
N LEU A 277 30.36 8.04 -13.31
CA LEU A 277 30.95 9.35 -13.62
C LEU A 277 32.21 9.56 -12.80
N ALA A 278 33.31 9.89 -13.48
CA ALA A 278 34.56 10.26 -12.85
C ALA A 278 34.33 11.47 -11.93
N GLY A 279 34.74 11.33 -10.67
CA GLY A 279 34.53 12.34 -9.64
C GLY A 279 35.75 13.22 -9.43
N ALA A 280 35.51 14.51 -9.14
CA ALA A 280 36.54 15.39 -8.61
C ALA A 280 36.76 15.13 -7.10
N LEU A 281 37.94 15.54 -6.61
CA LEU A 281 38.31 15.49 -5.19
C LEU A 281 37.26 16.22 -4.34
N GLN A 282 36.70 15.53 -3.35
CA GLN A 282 35.87 16.18 -2.35
C GLN A 282 36.79 16.76 -1.28
N GLN A 283 36.81 18.08 -1.14
CA GLN A 283 37.47 18.71 0.01
C GLN A 283 36.79 18.20 1.27
N ILE A 284 37.61 17.85 2.27
CA ILE A 284 37.12 17.48 3.60
C ILE A 284 36.43 18.71 4.17
N ASP A 285 35.11 18.74 4.05
CA ASP A 285 34.32 19.83 4.59
C ASP A 285 34.27 19.70 6.12
N GLN A 286 35.23 20.34 6.79
CA GLN A 286 35.19 20.47 8.25
C GLN A 286 34.00 21.32 8.71
N SER A 287 33.23 21.99 7.84
CA SER A 287 31.96 22.64 8.21
C SER A 287 30.75 21.69 8.17
N ALA A 288 30.93 20.46 7.65
CA ALA A 288 29.94 19.36 7.69
C ALA A 288 29.62 18.85 9.11
N ILE A 289 30.32 19.38 10.12
CA ILE A 289 29.96 19.28 11.54
C ILE A 289 28.54 19.80 11.79
N SER A 290 28.07 20.78 11.01
CA SER A 290 26.72 21.34 11.12
C SER A 290 25.65 20.43 10.50
N VAL A 291 25.97 19.75 9.40
CA VAL A 291 25.03 18.85 8.71
C VAL A 291 24.85 17.55 9.48
N LEU A 292 25.88 17.04 10.18
CA LEU A 292 25.72 15.85 11.04
C LEU A 292 25.22 16.13 12.45
N LYS A 293 25.52 17.31 13.02
CA LYS A 293 24.80 17.72 14.24
C LYS A 293 23.32 17.92 13.94
N ASN A 294 22.94 18.43 12.77
CA ASN A 294 21.53 18.58 12.43
C ASN A 294 20.91 17.31 11.84
N THR A 295 21.66 16.38 11.24
CA THR A 295 21.07 15.16 10.64
C THR A 295 21.18 13.91 11.53
N LEU A 296 22.14 13.85 12.47
CA LEU A 296 22.24 12.77 13.47
C LEU A 296 21.90 13.20 14.91
N ALA A 297 21.91 14.50 15.23
CA ALA A 297 21.34 15.02 16.48
C ALA A 297 19.91 15.57 16.33
N GLU A 298 19.37 15.60 15.09
CA GLU A 298 17.92 15.54 14.87
C GLU A 298 17.47 14.12 14.49
N GLN A 299 17.80 13.14 15.33
CA GLN A 299 16.64 12.59 16.01
C GLN A 299 16.19 13.71 16.92
N GLN A 300 15.24 14.51 16.44
CA GLN A 300 14.38 15.22 17.35
C GLN A 300 13.93 14.13 18.35
N GLU A 301 14.47 14.14 19.58
CA GLU A 301 13.55 14.30 20.68
C GLU A 301 12.74 15.51 20.27
N VAL A 302 11.62 15.19 19.62
CA VAL A 302 10.62 16.19 19.35
C VAL A 302 10.24 16.54 20.77
N SER A 303 10.80 17.62 21.32
CA SER A 303 10.31 18.14 22.58
C SER A 303 8.81 18.20 22.41
N LEU A 304 8.07 17.80 23.44
CA LEU A 304 6.62 17.74 23.31
C LEU A 304 6.09 19.10 22.80
N GLU A 305 6.75 20.18 23.21
CA GLU A 305 6.59 21.54 22.72
C GLU A 305 6.85 21.69 21.22
N ALA A 306 7.92 21.13 20.66
CA ALA A 306 8.18 21.15 19.22
C ALA A 306 7.15 20.31 18.43
N ALA A 307 6.69 19.18 18.97
CA ALA A 307 5.71 18.30 18.32
C ALA A 307 4.34 18.99 18.25
N LEU A 308 3.97 19.63 19.36
CA LEU A 308 2.78 20.45 19.46
C LEU A 308 2.88 21.69 18.56
N ALA A 309 4.05 22.34 18.49
CA ALA A 309 4.25 23.46 17.58
C ALA A 309 4.15 23.04 16.10
N GLU A 310 4.60 21.83 15.74
CA GLU A 310 4.42 21.27 14.40
C GLU A 310 2.94 20.98 14.10
N LEU A 311 2.20 20.45 15.08
CA LEU A 311 0.75 20.28 15.00
C LEU A 311 0.04 21.63 14.81
N GLU A 312 0.39 22.66 15.57
CA GLU A 312 -0.21 23.99 15.46
C GLU A 312 0.07 24.66 14.11
N LYS A 313 1.23 24.38 13.50
CA LYS A 313 1.59 24.86 12.15
C LYS A 313 0.75 24.24 11.04
N LEU A 314 0.09 23.10 11.26
CA LEU A 314 -0.80 22.54 10.24
C LEU A 314 -1.94 23.52 9.95
N VAL A 315 -2.35 23.62 8.69
CA VAL A 315 -3.46 24.48 8.29
C VAL A 315 -4.77 23.91 8.84
N GLY A 316 -5.65 24.77 9.37
CA GLY A 316 -7.00 24.41 9.79
C GLY A 316 -7.09 23.36 10.89
N MET A 317 -8.02 22.41 10.74
CA MET A 317 -8.27 21.26 11.63
C MET A 317 -8.40 21.64 13.13
N THR A 318 -8.99 22.81 13.40
CA THR A 318 -9.09 23.40 14.74
C THR A 318 -9.77 22.48 15.75
N SER A 319 -10.83 21.77 15.33
CA SER A 319 -11.55 20.78 16.15
C SER A 319 -10.63 19.63 16.56
N VAL A 320 -9.87 19.07 15.61
CA VAL A 320 -8.92 17.98 15.84
C VAL A 320 -7.77 18.41 16.73
N LYS A 321 -7.15 19.57 16.46
CA LYS A 321 -6.04 20.12 17.27
C LYS A 321 -6.46 20.28 18.72
N LYS A 322 -7.63 20.88 18.96
CA LYS A 322 -8.21 21.04 20.29
C LYS A 322 -8.37 19.68 20.98
N SER A 323 -9.03 18.72 20.33
CA SER A 323 -9.23 17.38 20.89
C SER A 323 -7.91 16.65 21.18
N ILE A 324 -6.89 16.80 20.33
CA ILE A 324 -5.57 16.22 20.56
C ILE A 324 -4.90 16.86 21.77
N THR A 325 -4.94 18.19 21.88
CA THR A 325 -4.37 18.91 23.02
C THR A 325 -5.05 18.52 24.33
N GLU A 326 -6.38 18.48 24.38
CA GLU A 326 -7.15 18.03 25.54
C GLU A 326 -6.80 16.57 25.92
N ASN A 327 -6.66 15.69 24.94
CA ASN A 327 -6.24 14.31 25.18
C ASN A 327 -4.80 14.23 25.74
N ILE A 328 -3.87 15.03 25.22
CA ILE A 328 -2.49 15.10 25.72
C ILE A 328 -2.46 15.58 27.18
N GLU A 329 -3.25 16.59 27.53
CA GLU A 329 -3.38 17.08 28.90
C GLU A 329 -3.93 15.99 29.84
N TYR A 330 -4.96 15.26 29.41
CA TYR A 330 -5.50 14.13 30.15
C TYR A 330 -4.48 13.00 30.34
N LEU A 331 -3.74 12.64 29.29
CA LEU A 331 -2.66 11.65 29.35
C LEU A 331 -1.52 12.07 30.29
N LYS A 332 -1.15 13.37 30.32
CA LYS A 332 -0.19 13.92 31.29
C LYS A 332 -0.70 13.77 32.72
N PHE A 333 -1.98 14.08 32.95
CA PHE A 333 -2.61 13.93 34.26
C PHE A 333 -2.60 12.48 34.74
N ASN A 334 -2.95 11.52 33.88
CA ASN A 334 -2.89 10.09 34.24
C ASN A 334 -1.47 9.63 34.53
N LYS A 335 -0.50 10.04 33.72
CA LYS A 335 0.92 9.74 33.97
C LYS A 335 1.38 10.27 35.33
N LEU A 336 1.01 11.50 35.67
CA LEU A 336 1.32 12.09 36.98
C LEU A 336 0.71 11.29 38.13
N ARG A 337 -0.51 10.77 37.97
CA ARG A 337 -1.15 9.91 38.99
C ARG A 337 -0.39 8.59 39.16
N ILE A 338 0.00 7.94 38.08
CA ILE A 338 0.81 6.72 38.12
C ILE A 338 2.15 6.98 38.81
N ASP A 339 2.85 8.06 38.43
CA ASP A 339 4.14 8.46 39.01
C ASP A 339 4.02 8.79 40.53
N LYS A 340 2.82 9.17 40.99
CA LYS A 340 2.50 9.41 42.41
C LYS A 340 1.99 8.17 43.15
N GLY A 341 2.04 6.99 42.53
CA GLY A 341 1.71 5.71 43.16
C GLY A 341 0.22 5.42 43.30
N PHE A 342 -0.64 6.14 42.57
CA PHE A 342 -2.04 5.74 42.46
C PHE A 342 -2.13 4.44 41.64
N ALA A 343 -2.91 3.48 42.13
CA ALA A 343 -3.29 2.33 41.32
C ALA A 343 -4.11 2.83 40.13
N ASP A 344 -3.64 2.54 38.93
CA ASP A 344 -4.40 2.73 37.69
C ASP A 344 -4.93 1.36 37.27
N ASP A 345 -6.25 1.24 37.15
CA ASP A 345 -6.96 0.03 36.73
C ASP A 345 -7.22 0.00 35.22
N GLY A 346 -6.81 1.04 34.46
CA GLY A 346 -7.11 1.19 33.05
C GLY A 346 -5.86 1.39 32.18
N SER A 347 -5.76 0.61 31.10
CA SER A 347 -4.81 0.83 30.01
C SER A 347 -4.81 2.32 29.59
N ILE A 348 -3.64 2.95 29.49
CA ILE A 348 -3.52 4.30 28.90
C ILE A 348 -4.16 4.25 27.51
N GLY A 349 -5.29 4.93 27.34
CA GLY A 349 -6.14 4.85 26.15
C GLY A 349 -5.52 5.51 24.92
N LEU A 350 -4.47 4.90 24.36
CA LEU A 350 -3.78 5.39 23.16
C LEU A 350 -4.54 5.04 21.88
N HIS A 351 -5.37 3.99 21.92
CA HIS A 351 -6.08 3.51 20.75
C HIS A 351 -7.19 4.47 20.35
N SER A 352 -7.15 4.88 19.08
CA SER A 352 -7.97 6.00 18.57
C SER A 352 -8.58 5.68 17.22
N VAL A 353 -9.62 6.43 16.85
CA VAL A 353 -10.26 6.31 15.53
C VAL A 353 -10.39 7.67 14.88
N PHE A 354 -9.98 7.75 13.61
CA PHE A 354 -9.95 8.95 12.80
C PHE A 354 -11.03 8.86 11.73
N THR A 355 -11.96 9.81 11.71
CA THR A 355 -13.03 9.87 10.71
C THR A 355 -12.91 11.12 9.86
N GLY A 356 -13.23 11.05 8.57
CA GLY A 356 -13.30 12.21 7.69
C GLY A 356 -12.92 11.88 6.25
N ASN A 357 -13.18 12.80 5.34
CA ASN A 357 -12.98 12.61 3.89
C ASN A 357 -11.48 12.46 3.52
N PRO A 358 -11.14 11.97 2.31
CA PRO A 358 -9.76 11.85 1.85
C PRO A 358 -9.06 13.21 1.83
N GLY A 359 -7.75 13.21 2.10
CA GLY A 359 -6.94 14.44 2.02
C GLY A 359 -7.18 15.46 3.14
N THR A 360 -7.95 15.12 4.19
CA THR A 360 -8.11 15.98 5.38
C THR A 360 -6.91 15.98 6.34
N GLY A 361 -5.87 15.18 6.07
CA GLY A 361 -4.62 15.19 6.84
C GLY A 361 -4.50 14.12 7.93
N LYS A 362 -5.37 13.09 7.95
CA LYS A 362 -5.35 11.97 8.90
C LYS A 362 -3.94 11.36 9.07
N THR A 363 -3.33 10.91 7.97
CA THR A 363 -1.99 10.28 7.99
C THR A 363 -0.91 11.23 8.50
N THR A 364 -1.00 12.53 8.15
CA THR A 364 -0.07 13.56 8.65
C THR A 364 -0.17 13.69 10.16
N VAL A 365 -1.39 13.76 10.70
CA VAL A 365 -1.64 13.86 12.15
C VAL A 365 -1.22 12.58 12.88
N VAL A 366 -1.40 11.39 12.29
CA VAL A 366 -0.92 10.13 12.88
C VAL A 366 0.60 10.13 13.06
N ARG A 367 1.35 10.62 12.07
CA ARG A 367 2.82 10.77 12.19
C ARG A 367 3.21 11.73 13.31
N LEU A 368 2.48 12.83 13.47
CA LEU A 368 2.69 13.77 14.58
C LEU A 368 2.33 13.15 15.93
N LEU A 369 1.24 12.39 16.04
CA LEU A 369 0.91 11.65 17.26
C LEU A 369 1.99 10.65 17.62
N GLY A 370 2.63 9.99 16.65
CA GLY A 370 3.78 9.12 16.90
C GLY A 370 4.93 9.88 17.57
N LYS A 371 5.26 11.07 17.07
CA LYS A 371 6.25 11.98 17.67
C LYS A 371 5.84 12.42 19.09
N ILE A 372 4.59 12.85 19.27
CA ILE A 372 4.02 13.30 20.54
C ILE A 372 4.07 12.18 21.59
N TYR A 373 3.56 11.00 21.25
CA TYR A 373 3.53 9.85 22.17
C TYR A 373 4.93 9.35 22.52
N LYS A 374 5.89 9.45 21.59
CA LYS A 374 7.31 9.22 21.89
C LYS A 374 7.85 10.24 22.89
N ALA A 375 7.60 11.53 22.65
CA ALA A 375 8.04 12.63 23.51
C ALA A 375 7.48 12.52 24.94
N MET A 376 6.22 12.07 25.07
CA MET A 376 5.58 11.80 26.36
C MET A 376 6.08 10.51 27.04
N GLY A 377 6.92 9.73 26.36
CA GLY A 377 7.42 8.44 26.81
C GLY A 377 6.34 7.38 26.94
N LEU A 378 5.27 7.47 26.13
CA LEU A 378 4.18 6.50 26.00
C LEU A 378 4.51 5.43 24.95
N LEU A 379 5.34 5.78 23.96
CA LEU A 379 5.87 4.88 22.93
C LEU A 379 7.41 4.98 22.90
N THR A 380 8.11 3.85 22.71
CA THR A 380 9.59 3.86 22.74
C THR A 380 10.26 4.42 21.47
N LYS A 381 9.60 4.33 20.31
CA LYS A 381 10.15 4.72 18.99
C LYS A 381 9.33 5.81 18.29
N GLY A 382 8.00 5.79 18.42
CA GLY A 382 7.08 6.75 17.79
C GLY A 382 6.93 6.62 16.28
N HIS A 383 7.47 5.57 15.66
CA HIS A 383 7.32 5.32 14.22
C HIS A 383 5.89 4.90 13.90
N VAL A 384 5.47 5.10 12.65
CA VAL A 384 4.15 4.67 12.17
C VAL A 384 4.35 3.51 11.21
N VAL A 385 3.60 2.43 11.43
CA VAL A 385 3.48 1.31 10.50
C VAL A 385 2.06 1.35 9.96
N GLU A 386 1.95 1.70 8.69
CA GLU A 386 0.69 1.68 7.96
C GLU A 386 0.40 0.25 7.49
N ALA A 387 -0.84 -0.19 7.68
CA ALA A 387 -1.29 -1.52 7.32
C ALA A 387 -2.63 -1.43 6.60
N THR A 388 -2.71 -2.12 5.46
CA THR A 388 -3.93 -2.31 4.68
C THR A 388 -4.51 -3.71 4.96
N ARG A 389 -5.69 -4.00 4.42
CA ARG A 389 -6.30 -5.35 4.51
C ARG A 389 -5.36 -6.45 4.02
N ALA A 390 -4.64 -6.21 2.92
CA ALA A 390 -3.71 -7.18 2.31
C ALA A 390 -2.51 -7.52 3.22
N ASP A 391 -2.06 -6.56 4.02
CA ASP A 391 -0.95 -6.74 4.97
C ASP A 391 -1.36 -7.59 6.18
N LEU A 392 -2.65 -7.60 6.51
CA LEU A 392 -3.18 -8.22 7.73
C LEU A 392 -3.80 -9.59 7.46
N ILE A 393 -4.45 -9.80 6.32
CA ILE A 393 -5.18 -11.03 6.03
C ILE A 393 -4.30 -12.02 5.26
N GLY A 394 -4.27 -13.28 5.74
CA GLY A 394 -3.55 -14.38 5.11
C GLY A 394 -4.31 -14.95 3.92
N GLU A 395 -3.58 -15.46 2.93
CA GLU A 395 -4.16 -16.10 1.73
C GLU A 395 -4.68 -17.53 2.01
N PHE A 396 -4.31 -18.10 3.17
CA PHE A 396 -4.65 -19.46 3.57
C PHE A 396 -5.11 -19.47 5.04
N ILE A 397 -5.96 -20.43 5.41
CA ILE A 397 -6.45 -20.62 6.78
C ILE A 397 -5.26 -20.73 7.75
N GLY A 398 -5.28 -19.92 8.82
CA GLY A 398 -4.24 -19.88 9.84
C GLY A 398 -3.04 -18.96 9.53
N HIS A 399 -3.00 -18.30 8.37
CA HIS A 399 -1.95 -17.33 8.03
C HIS A 399 -2.26 -15.88 8.42
N THR A 400 -3.54 -15.56 8.67
CA THR A 400 -3.95 -14.24 9.17
C THR A 400 -3.35 -13.95 10.53
N ALA A 401 -3.46 -14.88 11.50
CA ALA A 401 -2.92 -14.66 12.83
C ALA A 401 -1.41 -14.34 12.85
N PRO A 402 -0.53 -15.08 12.14
CA PRO A 402 0.87 -14.72 12.00
C PRO A 402 1.10 -13.35 11.35
N LYS A 403 0.37 -12.99 10.29
CA LYS A 403 0.52 -11.69 9.60
C LYS A 403 0.15 -10.51 10.50
N VAL A 404 -1.01 -10.59 11.16
CA VAL A 404 -1.46 -9.54 12.10
C VAL A 404 -0.46 -9.38 13.24
N LYS A 405 0.01 -10.50 13.82
CA LYS A 405 1.06 -10.46 14.86
C LYS A 405 2.36 -9.85 14.34
N ALA A 406 2.81 -10.19 13.14
CA ALA A 406 4.01 -9.61 12.55
C ALA A 406 3.87 -8.09 12.35
N MET A 407 2.71 -7.61 11.92
CA MET A 407 2.42 -6.17 11.79
C MET A 407 2.37 -5.46 13.14
N ILE A 408 1.75 -6.08 14.16
CA ILE A 408 1.77 -5.60 15.54
C ILE A 408 3.21 -5.49 16.06
N GLU A 409 4.03 -6.53 15.88
CA GLU A 409 5.43 -6.51 16.31
C GLU A 409 6.25 -5.47 15.56
N LYS A 410 6.02 -5.31 14.25
CA LYS A 410 6.65 -4.25 13.44
C LYS A 410 6.27 -2.86 13.97
N ALA A 411 5.02 -2.69 14.41
CA ALA A 411 4.51 -1.45 14.98
C ALA A 411 4.89 -1.24 16.45
N ARG A 412 5.43 -2.25 17.14
CA ARG A 412 5.76 -2.16 18.58
C ARG A 412 6.80 -1.08 18.85
N GLY A 413 6.50 -0.24 19.83
CA GLY A 413 7.19 1.01 20.12
C GLY A 413 6.66 2.21 19.32
N GLY A 414 5.65 2.03 18.48
CA GLY A 414 5.11 3.02 17.56
C GLY A 414 3.59 2.94 17.42
N ILE A 415 3.08 3.37 16.26
CA ILE A 415 1.66 3.35 15.92
C ILE A 415 1.41 2.33 14.81
N LEU A 416 0.46 1.42 15.02
CA LEU A 416 -0.16 0.64 13.94
C LEU A 416 -1.32 1.46 13.37
N PHE A 417 -1.16 1.96 12.15
CA PHE A 417 -2.17 2.76 11.46
C PHE A 417 -2.94 1.87 10.47
N LEU A 418 -4.22 1.66 10.75
CA LEU A 418 -5.14 0.87 9.95
C LEU A 418 -5.96 1.82 9.07
N ASP A 419 -5.47 2.14 7.88
CA ASP A 419 -6.25 2.95 6.95
C ASP A 419 -7.41 2.12 6.37
N GLU A 420 -8.55 2.78 6.15
CA GLU A 420 -9.81 2.12 5.75
C GLU A 420 -10.20 0.91 6.63
N VAL A 421 -10.16 1.09 7.95
CA VAL A 421 -10.33 0.03 8.96
C VAL A 421 -11.63 -0.78 8.80
N TYR A 422 -12.67 -0.19 8.22
CA TYR A 422 -13.94 -0.88 7.91
C TYR A 422 -13.77 -2.05 6.93
N ALA A 423 -12.69 -2.07 6.14
CA ALA A 423 -12.33 -3.19 5.28
C ALA A 423 -12.04 -4.48 6.08
N LEU A 424 -11.74 -4.38 7.38
CA LEU A 424 -11.49 -5.54 8.24
C LEU A 424 -12.78 -6.17 8.81
N ALA A 425 -13.86 -5.40 8.98
CA ALA A 425 -15.11 -5.87 9.62
C ALA A 425 -16.18 -6.40 8.66
N ARG A 426 -15.96 -6.37 7.34
CA ARG A 426 -16.90 -6.96 6.39
C ARG A 426 -16.65 -8.47 6.30
N GLY A 427 -17.34 -9.23 7.13
CA GLY A 427 -17.31 -10.69 7.18
C GLY A 427 -18.57 -11.22 7.86
N ASP A 428 -19.73 -11.10 7.21
CA ASP A 428 -20.98 -11.74 7.64
C ASP A 428 -21.19 -13.13 7.01
N ASP A 429 -20.25 -13.63 6.19
CA ASP A 429 -20.29 -14.98 5.61
C ASP A 429 -19.07 -15.81 6.02
N SER A 430 -19.33 -16.79 6.90
CA SER A 430 -18.63 -18.07 7.23
C SER A 430 -17.11 -18.29 7.02
N ARG A 431 -16.28 -17.28 6.73
CA ARG A 431 -14.81 -17.36 6.70
C ARG A 431 -14.22 -16.29 7.61
N ASP A 432 -13.81 -16.74 8.78
CA ASP A 432 -13.41 -15.97 9.96
C ASP A 432 -12.20 -15.03 9.80
N PHE A 433 -11.62 -14.77 8.62
CA PHE A 433 -10.31 -14.09 8.55
C PHE A 433 -10.32 -12.61 8.96
N GLY A 434 -11.39 -11.87 8.61
CA GLY A 434 -11.55 -10.48 9.07
C GLY A 434 -11.82 -10.42 10.58
N ALA A 435 -12.68 -11.34 11.07
CA ALA A 435 -13.00 -11.47 12.48
C ALA A 435 -11.77 -11.90 13.30
N GLU A 436 -10.98 -12.86 12.82
CA GLU A 436 -9.72 -13.34 13.42
C GLU A 436 -8.71 -12.20 13.55
N ALA A 437 -8.53 -11.39 12.49
CA ALA A 437 -7.66 -10.22 12.55
C ALA A 437 -8.14 -9.20 13.60
N VAL A 438 -9.44 -8.90 13.60
CA VAL A 438 -10.07 -8.00 14.57
C VAL A 438 -9.94 -8.54 16.00
N GLU A 439 -10.18 -9.82 16.23
CA GLU A 439 -10.04 -10.47 17.54
C GLU A 439 -8.61 -10.40 18.06
N ILE A 440 -7.62 -10.63 17.20
CA ILE A 440 -6.20 -10.52 17.58
C ILE A 440 -5.84 -9.08 17.91
N ILE A 441 -6.35 -8.10 17.15
CA ILE A 441 -6.17 -6.68 17.45
C ILE A 441 -6.81 -6.34 18.80
N ILE A 442 -8.06 -6.74 19.05
CA ILE A 442 -8.75 -6.51 20.34
C ILE A 442 -7.99 -7.18 21.50
N LYS A 443 -7.47 -8.39 21.29
CA LYS A 443 -6.68 -9.11 22.26
C LYS A 443 -5.36 -8.38 22.55
N GLU A 444 -4.67 -7.86 21.55
CA GLU A 444 -3.47 -7.04 21.76
C GLU A 444 -3.81 -5.72 22.49
N MET A 445 -4.94 -5.08 22.18
CA MET A 445 -5.40 -3.87 22.87
C MET A 445 -5.76 -4.13 24.35
N SER A 446 -6.15 -5.36 24.69
CA SER A 446 -6.61 -5.71 26.04
C SER A 446 -5.52 -6.35 26.91
N ASP A 447 -4.84 -7.36 26.36
CA ASP A 447 -3.92 -8.25 27.08
C ASP A 447 -2.49 -8.19 26.53
N GLY A 448 -2.24 -7.35 25.52
CA GLY A 448 -0.94 -7.24 24.87
C GLY A 448 0.15 -6.68 25.79
N PRO A 449 1.43 -6.80 25.43
CA PRO A 449 2.57 -6.26 26.20
C PRO A 449 2.55 -4.72 26.33
N GLY A 450 1.64 -4.03 25.64
CA GLY A 450 1.58 -2.58 25.55
C GLY A 450 2.68 -2.01 24.65
N ASN A 451 3.03 -0.73 24.87
CA ASN A 451 4.00 0.02 24.07
C ASN A 451 3.65 0.06 22.57
N ILE A 452 2.36 0.24 22.25
CA ILE A 452 1.84 0.39 20.89
C ILE A 452 0.56 1.23 20.95
N ALA A 453 0.36 2.11 19.97
CA ALA A 453 -0.94 2.73 19.73
C ALA A 453 -1.53 2.13 18.45
N ILE A 454 -2.84 1.85 18.46
CA ILE A 454 -3.54 1.34 17.27
C ILE A 454 -4.54 2.41 16.86
N ILE A 455 -4.43 2.90 15.62
CA ILE A 455 -5.28 3.96 15.10
C ILE A 455 -5.99 3.45 13.85
N GLY A 456 -7.32 3.38 13.90
CA GLY A 456 -8.15 3.09 12.73
C GLY A 456 -8.59 4.36 12.02
N ALA A 457 -8.59 4.38 10.69
CA ALA A 457 -9.10 5.50 9.90
C ALA A 457 -10.15 5.08 8.88
N GLY A 458 -11.02 6.01 8.49
CA GLY A 458 -11.96 5.80 7.40
C GLY A 458 -13.07 6.87 7.35
N TYR A 459 -14.08 6.59 6.54
CA TYR A 459 -15.25 7.45 6.43
C TYR A 459 -16.16 7.33 7.68
N PRO A 460 -16.87 8.41 8.08
CA PRO A 460 -17.60 8.44 9.35
C PRO A 460 -18.62 7.30 9.53
N ASN A 461 -19.42 6.98 8.51
CA ASN A 461 -20.48 5.97 8.63
C ASN A 461 -19.90 4.55 8.70
N GLU A 462 -18.90 4.28 7.88
CA GLU A 462 -18.23 3.01 7.71
C GLU A 462 -17.42 2.65 8.96
N VAL A 463 -16.74 3.63 9.53
CA VAL A 463 -16.03 3.49 10.81
C VAL A 463 -17.01 3.28 11.97
N ASN A 464 -18.15 3.98 11.98
CA ASN A 464 -19.19 3.74 12.99
C ASN A 464 -19.77 2.32 12.86
N ALA A 465 -19.97 1.81 11.65
CA ALA A 465 -20.37 0.43 11.41
C ALA A 465 -19.31 -0.57 11.92
N PHE A 466 -18.03 -0.33 11.62
CA PHE A 466 -16.91 -1.10 12.15
C PHE A 466 -16.89 -1.14 13.68
N LEU A 467 -17.08 0.00 14.35
CA LEU A 467 -17.09 0.04 15.82
C LEU A 467 -18.30 -0.68 16.43
N ASN A 468 -19.43 -0.72 15.73
CA ASN A 468 -20.64 -1.39 16.20
C ASN A 468 -20.67 -2.89 15.87
N SER A 469 -19.76 -3.40 15.03
CA SER A 469 -19.70 -4.83 14.70
C SER A 469 -19.25 -5.70 15.89
N ASN A 470 -18.45 -5.15 16.79
CA ASN A 470 -18.00 -5.84 18.00
C ASN A 470 -17.96 -4.87 19.20
N PRO A 471 -18.68 -5.15 20.31
CA PRO A 471 -18.65 -4.32 21.52
C PRO A 471 -17.24 -4.05 22.06
N GLY A 472 -16.30 -4.98 21.87
CA GLY A 472 -14.89 -4.84 22.26
C GLY A 472 -14.18 -3.72 21.51
N LEU A 473 -14.48 -3.52 20.22
CA LEU A 473 -13.92 -2.42 19.43
C LEU A 473 -14.37 -1.07 19.97
N LYS A 474 -15.67 -0.92 20.22
CA LYS A 474 -16.26 0.32 20.74
C LYS A 474 -15.68 0.73 22.10
N SER A 475 -15.36 -0.25 22.95
CA SER A 475 -14.77 0.00 24.26
C SER A 475 -13.27 0.34 24.19
N ARG A 476 -12.51 -0.32 23.31
CA ARG A 476 -11.05 -0.14 23.24
C ARG A 476 -10.63 1.05 22.40
N PHE A 477 -11.38 1.41 21.37
CA PHE A 477 -11.23 2.68 20.65
C PHE A 477 -11.94 3.81 21.38
N SER A 478 -11.36 4.23 22.50
CA SER A 478 -11.94 5.22 23.40
C SER A 478 -11.89 6.64 22.85
N GLN A 479 -10.91 6.96 21.99
CA GLN A 479 -10.72 8.29 21.42
C GLN A 479 -11.21 8.36 19.98
N ARG A 480 -11.92 9.44 19.63
CA ARG A 480 -12.47 9.68 18.29
C ARG A 480 -12.12 11.08 17.82
N PHE A 481 -11.46 11.16 16.68
CA PHE A 481 -11.08 12.42 16.04
C PHE A 481 -11.82 12.54 14.72
N HIS A 482 -12.63 13.60 14.58
CA HIS A 482 -13.34 13.90 13.34
C HIS A 482 -12.62 15.02 12.59
N PHE A 483 -12.25 14.74 11.34
CA PHE A 483 -11.56 15.64 10.45
C PHE A 483 -12.56 16.24 9.46
N ASP A 484 -12.91 17.50 9.70
CA ASP A 484 -13.76 18.28 8.83
C ASP A 484 -13.07 18.57 7.48
N ASP A 485 -13.87 18.81 6.43
CA ASP A 485 -13.34 19.32 5.16
C ASP A 485 -12.74 20.72 5.35
N TYR A 486 -11.58 20.98 4.74
CA TYR A 486 -10.94 22.29 4.79
C TYR A 486 -11.80 23.36 4.11
N LEU A 487 -11.93 24.50 4.78
CA LEU A 487 -12.58 25.69 4.23
C LEU A 487 -11.81 26.25 3.03
N PRO A 488 -12.43 27.00 2.12
CA PRO A 488 -11.74 27.60 0.96
C PRO A 488 -10.46 28.36 1.33
N GLU A 489 -10.50 29.13 2.41
CA GLU A 489 -9.36 29.90 2.91
C GLU A 489 -8.23 28.99 3.41
N GLU A 490 -8.58 27.84 3.99
CA GLU A 490 -7.64 26.80 4.43
C GLU A 490 -7.06 26.05 3.22
N LEU A 491 -7.87 25.76 2.19
CA LEU A 491 -7.40 25.16 0.94
C LEU A 491 -6.37 26.07 0.23
N ILE A 492 -6.56 27.40 0.27
CA ILE A 492 -5.58 28.36 -0.25
C ILE A 492 -4.29 28.36 0.56
N GLN A 493 -4.37 28.28 1.89
CA GLN A 493 -3.18 28.13 2.73
C GLN A 493 -2.42 26.83 2.41
N ILE A 494 -3.14 25.73 2.16
CA ILE A 494 -2.54 24.46 1.70
C ILE A 494 -1.90 24.64 0.32
N ALA A 495 -2.50 25.42 -0.58
CA ALA A 495 -1.92 25.72 -1.89
C ALA A 495 -0.58 26.44 -1.76
N HIS A 496 -0.44 27.37 -0.81
CA HIS A 496 0.85 28.01 -0.52
C HIS A 496 1.91 27.03 -0.01
N VAL A 497 1.51 26.04 0.80
CA VAL A 497 2.42 24.97 1.24
C VAL A 497 2.87 24.12 0.06
N ALA A 498 1.95 23.76 -0.85
CA ALA A 498 2.25 23.01 -2.06
C ALA A 498 3.19 23.79 -3.00
N LEU A 499 2.91 25.07 -3.25
CA LEU A 499 3.74 25.95 -4.07
C LEU A 499 5.17 26.07 -3.52
N LYS A 500 5.31 26.24 -2.21
CA LYS A 500 6.63 26.30 -1.56
C LYS A 500 7.40 24.99 -1.71
N LYS A 501 6.74 23.84 -1.55
CA LYS A 501 7.34 22.52 -1.74
C LYS A 501 7.83 22.32 -3.18
N GLU A 502 7.04 22.79 -4.14
CA GLU A 502 7.34 22.64 -5.56
C GLU A 502 8.26 23.74 -6.11
N GLU A 503 8.77 24.64 -5.25
CA GLU A 503 9.58 25.81 -5.61
C GLU A 503 8.91 26.70 -6.69
N ALA A 504 7.59 26.83 -6.60
CA ALA A 504 6.76 27.55 -7.56
C ALA A 504 6.01 28.73 -6.92
N THR A 505 5.62 29.70 -7.74
CA THR A 505 4.81 30.87 -7.37
C THR A 505 3.65 31.04 -8.34
N LEU A 506 2.57 31.70 -7.92
CA LEU A 506 1.45 32.04 -8.81
C LEU A 506 1.53 33.51 -9.21
N SER A 507 1.23 33.79 -10.48
CA SER A 507 0.85 35.15 -10.90
C SER A 507 -0.38 35.66 -10.10
N PRO A 508 -0.53 36.98 -9.90
CA PRO A 508 -1.69 37.54 -9.20
C PRO A 508 -3.04 37.07 -9.76
N GLU A 509 -3.13 36.96 -11.08
CA GLU A 509 -4.31 36.50 -11.80
C GLU A 509 -4.58 35.01 -11.57
N ALA A 510 -3.54 34.17 -11.59
CA ALA A 510 -3.67 32.75 -11.28
C ALA A 510 -4.09 32.53 -9.81
N ALA A 511 -3.55 33.31 -8.88
CA ALA A 511 -3.93 33.23 -7.47
C ALA A 511 -5.42 33.55 -7.25
N ALA A 512 -5.93 34.62 -7.89
CA ALA A 512 -7.34 34.99 -7.80
C ALA A 512 -8.27 33.94 -8.45
N GLU A 513 -7.88 33.35 -9.58
CA GLU A 513 -8.66 32.28 -10.21
C GLU A 513 -8.64 30.99 -9.37
N LEU A 514 -7.51 30.64 -8.75
CA LEU A 514 -7.41 29.47 -7.86
C LEU A 514 -8.36 29.60 -6.67
N ASP A 515 -8.41 30.76 -6.02
CA ASP A 515 -9.32 31.05 -4.90
C ASP A 515 -10.79 30.86 -5.28
N LYS A 516 -11.20 31.43 -6.42
CA LYS A 516 -12.54 31.25 -6.96
C LYS A 516 -12.86 29.78 -7.26
N ARG A 517 -11.90 29.03 -7.84
CA ARG A 517 -12.07 27.60 -8.18
C ARG A 517 -12.23 26.74 -6.94
N LEU A 518 -11.35 26.90 -5.95
CA LEU A 518 -11.41 26.16 -4.69
C LEU A 518 -12.70 26.46 -3.92
N THR A 519 -13.15 27.72 -3.91
CA THR A 519 -14.43 28.11 -3.32
C THR A 519 -15.61 27.38 -3.97
N ASN A 520 -15.63 27.28 -5.30
CA ASN A 520 -16.69 26.57 -6.01
C ASN A 520 -16.64 25.06 -5.77
N LEU A 521 -15.45 24.45 -5.81
CA LEU A 521 -15.27 23.03 -5.52
C LEU A 521 -15.72 22.67 -4.10
N TYR A 522 -15.45 23.54 -3.12
CA TYR A 522 -15.95 23.38 -1.76
C TYR A 522 -17.48 23.47 -1.68
N ARG A 523 -18.12 24.36 -2.44
CA ARG A 523 -19.60 24.49 -2.45
C ARG A 523 -20.31 23.29 -3.08
N SER A 524 -19.70 22.67 -4.09
CA SER A 524 -20.24 21.49 -4.78
C SER A 524 -19.71 20.16 -4.23
N ARG A 525 -19.03 20.18 -3.09
CA ARG A 525 -18.37 18.99 -2.53
C ARG A 525 -19.35 17.92 -2.10
N ASP A 526 -18.89 16.67 -2.13
CA ASP A 526 -19.62 15.50 -1.62
C ASP A 526 -18.78 14.77 -0.55
N LYS A 527 -19.23 13.57 -0.17
CA LYS A 527 -18.54 12.71 0.80
C LYS A 527 -17.15 12.21 0.36
N ASN A 528 -16.76 12.45 -0.89
CA ASN A 528 -15.49 12.02 -1.47
C ASN A 528 -14.56 13.20 -1.75
N PHE A 529 -14.86 14.39 -1.21
CA PHE A 529 -14.07 15.60 -1.46
C PHE A 529 -12.59 15.42 -1.09
N GLY A 530 -11.71 15.66 -2.06
CA GLY A 530 -10.28 15.34 -1.95
C GLY A 530 -9.43 16.29 -1.10
N ASN A 531 -9.98 17.41 -0.63
CA ASN A 531 -9.34 18.32 0.33
C ASN A 531 -7.89 18.70 -0.04
N GLY A 532 -6.92 18.53 0.86
CA GLY A 532 -5.52 18.85 0.57
C GLY A 532 -4.96 18.05 -0.60
N ARG A 533 -5.35 16.78 -0.77
CA ARG A 533 -4.90 15.96 -1.92
C ARG A 533 -5.33 16.58 -3.25
N LEU A 534 -6.54 17.14 -3.31
CA LEU A 534 -7.03 17.88 -4.48
C LEU A 534 -6.15 19.11 -4.75
N VAL A 535 -5.85 19.91 -3.73
CA VAL A 535 -5.01 21.12 -3.88
C VAL A 535 -3.60 20.79 -4.34
N PHE A 536 -2.95 19.80 -3.74
CA PHE A 536 -1.61 19.34 -4.17
C PHE A 536 -1.63 18.87 -5.63
N GLY A 537 -2.67 18.14 -6.05
CA GLY A 537 -2.85 17.73 -7.43
C GLY A 537 -2.98 18.91 -8.40
N ILE A 538 -3.79 19.92 -8.05
CA ILE A 538 -3.97 21.13 -8.88
C ILE A 538 -2.63 21.86 -9.08
N ILE A 539 -1.83 22.03 -8.02
CA ILE A 539 -0.55 22.75 -8.09
C ILE A 539 0.49 21.95 -8.89
N ASP A 540 0.60 20.64 -8.66
CA ASP A 540 1.50 19.76 -9.41
C ASP A 540 1.19 19.79 -10.91
N GLU A 541 -0.10 19.73 -11.26
CA GLU A 541 -0.53 19.78 -12.65
C GLU A 541 -0.31 21.16 -13.29
N ALA A 542 -0.55 22.25 -12.55
CA ALA A 542 -0.27 23.61 -13.02
C ALA A 542 1.23 23.79 -13.32
N LYS A 543 2.11 23.27 -12.45
CA LYS A 543 3.57 23.26 -12.65
C LYS A 543 3.97 22.44 -13.88
N ARG A 544 3.33 21.29 -14.11
CA ARG A 544 3.52 20.50 -15.34
C ARG A 544 3.20 21.33 -16.58
N TYR A 545 2.08 22.06 -16.60
CA TYR A 545 1.71 22.92 -17.73
C TYR A 545 2.63 24.11 -17.92
N MET A 546 3.12 24.70 -16.83
CA MET A 546 4.19 25.72 -16.85
C MET A 546 5.43 25.15 -17.56
N GLY A 547 5.90 23.96 -17.19
CA GLY A 547 7.03 23.30 -17.84
C GLY A 547 6.81 23.11 -19.35
N VAL A 548 5.63 22.64 -19.75
CA VAL A 548 5.25 22.48 -21.17
C VAL A 548 5.19 23.83 -21.91
N ARG A 549 4.73 24.91 -21.25
CA ARG A 549 4.72 26.27 -21.83
C ARG A 549 6.14 26.77 -22.06
N LEU A 550 7.02 26.64 -21.07
CA LEU A 550 8.39 27.14 -21.13
C LEU A 550 9.22 26.38 -22.19
N LEU A 551 9.06 25.06 -22.31
CA LEU A 551 9.72 24.23 -23.34
C LEU A 551 9.36 24.60 -24.78
N LYS A 552 8.24 25.29 -25.01
CA LYS A 552 7.84 25.76 -26.34
C LYS A 552 8.48 27.09 -26.72
N GLN A 553 9.19 27.75 -25.81
CA GLN A 553 9.89 28.99 -26.10
C GLN A 553 11.24 28.72 -26.76
N GLN A 554 11.60 29.52 -27.76
CA GLN A 554 12.83 29.32 -28.55
C GLN A 554 14.12 29.67 -27.80
N ASN A 555 14.03 30.27 -26.59
CA ASN A 555 15.18 30.82 -25.87
C ASN A 555 15.27 30.30 -24.42
N LEU A 556 15.29 28.96 -24.28
CA LEU A 556 15.34 28.26 -22.99
C LEU A 556 16.56 28.60 -22.13
N GLU A 557 17.69 28.93 -22.75
CA GLU A 557 18.96 29.20 -22.06
C GLU A 557 19.00 30.54 -21.33
N ASN A 558 18.07 31.46 -21.63
CA ASN A 558 18.04 32.81 -21.07
C ASN A 558 16.90 33.03 -20.05
N LEU A 559 16.17 31.98 -19.65
CA LEU A 559 15.10 32.09 -18.67
C LEU A 559 15.65 32.35 -17.27
N SER A 560 15.07 33.35 -16.60
CA SER A 560 15.41 33.68 -15.21
C SER A 560 14.84 32.67 -14.22
N HIS A 561 15.39 32.64 -13.00
CA HIS A 561 14.86 31.81 -11.90
C HIS A 561 13.40 32.15 -11.58
N GLU A 562 13.02 33.44 -11.68
CA GLU A 562 11.64 33.87 -11.49
C GLU A 562 10.73 33.27 -12.57
N GLU A 563 11.11 33.33 -13.84
CA GLU A 563 10.32 32.76 -14.94
C GLU A 563 10.18 31.23 -14.85
N LEU A 564 11.22 30.53 -14.37
CA LEU A 564 11.21 29.08 -14.17
C LEU A 564 10.36 28.64 -12.97
N SER A 565 10.01 29.56 -12.08
CA SER A 565 9.20 29.29 -10.88
C SER A 565 7.77 29.81 -10.97
N LYS A 566 7.45 30.69 -11.94
CA LYS A 566 6.16 31.39 -11.97
C LYS A 566 5.12 30.68 -12.86
N ILE A 567 4.10 30.17 -12.19
CA ILE A 567 2.88 29.61 -12.80
C ILE A 567 1.96 30.77 -13.21
N GLU A 568 1.74 30.87 -14.51
CA GLU A 568 0.89 31.91 -15.10
C GLU A 568 -0.57 31.45 -15.16
N LEU A 569 -1.52 32.39 -15.31
CA LEU A 569 -2.96 32.08 -15.38
C LEU A 569 -3.28 30.99 -16.41
N GLN A 570 -2.64 31.02 -17.58
CA GLN A 570 -2.84 30.03 -18.64
C GLN A 570 -2.39 28.61 -18.27
N ASP A 571 -1.44 28.47 -17.33
CA ASP A 571 -0.97 27.17 -16.86
C ASP A 571 -1.98 26.59 -15.87
N LEU A 572 -2.50 27.43 -14.97
CA LEU A 572 -3.57 27.07 -14.04
C LEU A 572 -4.88 26.77 -14.76
N LEU A 573 -5.26 27.60 -15.74
CA LEU A 573 -6.47 27.39 -16.53
C LEU A 573 -6.43 26.02 -17.20
N LYS A 574 -5.25 25.52 -17.62
CA LYS A 574 -5.12 24.19 -18.24
C LYS A 574 -5.43 23.03 -17.31
N VAL A 575 -5.15 23.15 -16.01
CA VAL A 575 -5.57 22.16 -15.00
C VAL A 575 -7.09 22.00 -15.03
N PHE A 576 -7.78 23.13 -15.08
CA PHE A 576 -9.23 23.16 -15.23
C PHE A 576 -9.69 23.08 -16.69
N GLU A 577 -8.78 23.10 -17.67
CA GLU A 577 -9.06 22.75 -19.06
C GLU A 577 -9.07 21.25 -19.20
N GLU A 578 -8.29 20.44 -18.46
CA GLU A 578 -8.51 18.99 -18.46
C GLU A 578 -9.82 18.63 -17.77
N GLU A 579 -10.30 19.39 -16.77
CA GLU A 579 -11.69 19.27 -16.29
C GLU A 579 -12.73 19.80 -17.31
N ASN A 580 -12.36 20.72 -18.22
CA ASN A 580 -13.23 21.23 -19.30
C ASN A 580 -13.03 20.55 -20.68
N LYS A 581 -11.99 19.73 -20.86
CA LYS A 581 -11.66 18.89 -22.03
C LYS A 581 -12.04 17.45 -21.75
N ASN A 582 -12.01 17.02 -20.46
CA ASN A 582 -12.67 15.81 -19.98
C ASN A 582 -14.09 16.06 -19.42
N LYS A 583 -14.56 17.32 -19.33
CA LYS A 583 -15.91 17.57 -19.83
C LYS A 583 -15.79 17.43 -21.32
N LEU A 584 -15.99 16.20 -21.77
CA LEU A 584 -16.50 15.94 -23.09
C LEU A 584 -17.57 17.01 -23.37
N VAL A 585 -17.23 18.04 -24.15
CA VAL A 585 -18.23 18.76 -24.93
C VAL A 585 -18.58 17.79 -26.04
N LEU A 586 -19.19 16.67 -25.67
CA LEU A 586 -19.79 15.77 -26.61
C LEU A 586 -21.14 16.41 -26.91
N THR A 587 -21.10 17.31 -27.88
CA THR A 587 -22.26 17.60 -28.70
C THR A 587 -22.86 16.26 -29.08
N ILE A 588 -24.12 16.05 -28.71
CA ILE A 588 -24.85 14.82 -29.01
C ILE A 588 -24.75 14.57 -30.51
N ASN A 589 -24.17 13.43 -30.89
CA ASN A 589 -24.14 13.01 -32.28
C ASN A 589 -25.53 12.46 -32.61
N GLN A 590 -26.42 13.33 -33.10
CA GLN A 590 -27.81 12.96 -33.38
C GLN A 590 -27.91 11.85 -34.44
N ALA A 591 -27.01 11.82 -35.44
CA ALA A 591 -27.03 10.78 -36.46
C ALA A 591 -26.72 9.39 -35.87
N GLU A 592 -25.67 9.28 -35.05
CA GLU A 592 -25.32 8.01 -34.37
C GLU A 592 -26.40 7.61 -33.33
N LEU A 593 -27.03 8.60 -32.68
CA LEU A 593 -28.09 8.34 -31.71
C LEU A 593 -29.36 7.82 -32.40
N ASP A 594 -29.76 8.43 -33.51
CA ASP A 594 -30.93 8.01 -34.29
C ASP A 594 -30.73 6.60 -34.88
N GLU A 595 -29.52 6.29 -35.35
CA GLU A 595 -29.16 4.93 -35.80
C GLU A 595 -29.28 3.91 -34.67
N ALA A 596 -28.69 4.19 -33.51
CA ALA A 596 -28.77 3.30 -32.35
C ALA A 596 -30.20 3.13 -31.82
N LEU A 597 -31.01 4.19 -31.86
CA LEU A 597 -32.43 4.15 -31.49
C LEU A 597 -33.25 3.36 -32.51
N HIS A 598 -32.93 3.46 -33.80
CA HIS A 598 -33.59 2.65 -34.84
C HIS A 598 -33.29 1.16 -34.66
N GLU A 599 -32.03 0.81 -34.38
CA GLU A 599 -31.67 -0.57 -34.03
C GLU A 599 -32.41 -1.06 -32.79
N LEU A 600 -32.49 -0.24 -31.72
CA LEU A 600 -33.25 -0.56 -30.51
C LEU A 600 -34.75 -0.76 -30.82
N ASP A 601 -35.36 0.12 -31.61
CA ASP A 601 -36.77 0.04 -31.99
C ASP A 601 -37.06 -1.20 -32.84
N SER A 602 -36.10 -1.62 -33.67
CA SER A 602 -36.20 -2.81 -34.51
C SER A 602 -36.22 -4.13 -33.72
N MET A 603 -35.69 -4.13 -32.48
CA MET A 603 -35.77 -5.28 -31.59
C MET A 603 -37.24 -5.59 -31.29
N VAL A 604 -37.59 -6.88 -31.31
CA VAL A 604 -38.95 -7.31 -30.98
C VAL A 604 -39.19 -7.12 -29.48
N GLY A 605 -40.37 -6.64 -29.08
CA GLY A 605 -40.73 -6.46 -27.66
C GLY A 605 -39.96 -5.38 -26.90
N LEU A 606 -39.67 -5.66 -25.63
CA LEU A 606 -38.88 -4.82 -24.70
C LEU A 606 -39.44 -3.39 -24.49
N HIS A 607 -40.76 -3.20 -24.59
CA HIS A 607 -41.40 -1.89 -24.51
C HIS A 607 -40.98 -1.07 -23.29
N GLN A 608 -40.93 -1.70 -22.11
CA GLN A 608 -40.51 -1.02 -20.88
C GLN A 608 -39.04 -0.57 -20.94
N VAL A 609 -38.13 -1.45 -21.35
CA VAL A 609 -36.70 -1.13 -21.49
C VAL A 609 -36.49 0.01 -22.52
N LYS A 610 -37.19 -0.05 -23.65
CA LYS A 610 -37.15 1.02 -24.68
C LYS A 610 -37.59 2.37 -24.10
N GLN A 611 -38.63 2.37 -23.28
CA GLN A 611 -39.10 3.59 -22.63
C GLN A 611 -38.09 4.10 -21.60
N GLU A 612 -37.55 3.24 -20.74
CA GLU A 612 -36.52 3.61 -19.74
C GLU A 612 -35.26 4.20 -20.39
N VAL A 613 -34.83 3.64 -21.53
CA VAL A 613 -33.72 4.19 -22.32
C VAL A 613 -34.05 5.57 -22.90
N ARG A 614 -35.26 5.76 -23.44
CA ARG A 614 -35.73 7.06 -23.96
C ARG A 614 -35.81 8.12 -22.85
N ASP A 615 -36.33 7.75 -21.68
CA ASP A 615 -36.41 8.65 -20.52
C ASP A 615 -35.00 9.05 -20.06
N LYS A 616 -34.05 8.12 -20.04
CA LYS A 616 -32.64 8.41 -19.73
C LYS A 616 -32.02 9.36 -20.76
N ILE A 617 -32.27 9.14 -22.05
CA ILE A 617 -31.82 10.04 -23.14
C ILE A 617 -32.39 11.46 -22.95
N ALA A 618 -33.70 11.58 -22.70
CA ALA A 618 -34.35 12.87 -22.49
C ALA A 618 -33.78 13.61 -21.28
N LEU A 619 -33.52 12.88 -20.20
CA LEU A 619 -32.92 13.44 -18.99
C LEU A 619 -31.49 13.90 -19.26
N VAL A 620 -30.65 13.08 -19.89
CA VAL A 620 -29.28 13.46 -20.26
C VAL A 620 -29.30 14.72 -21.12
N ARG A 621 -30.13 14.78 -22.16
CA ARG A 621 -30.33 15.98 -23.02
C ARG A 621 -30.62 17.23 -22.18
N TYR A 622 -31.59 17.15 -21.27
CA TYR A 622 -31.94 18.27 -20.38
C TYR A 622 -30.76 18.74 -19.51
N TYR A 623 -29.95 17.81 -18.97
CA TYR A 623 -28.77 18.18 -18.19
C TYR A 623 -27.68 18.84 -19.05
N ILE A 624 -27.50 18.39 -20.31
CA ILE A 624 -26.60 19.03 -21.28
C ILE A 624 -27.07 20.46 -21.58
N GLU A 625 -28.34 20.62 -21.96
CA GLU A 625 -28.94 21.92 -22.33
C GLU A 625 -28.91 22.94 -21.19
N THR A 626 -29.08 22.48 -19.94
CA THR A 626 -29.05 23.34 -18.75
C THR A 626 -27.65 23.60 -18.19
N GLY A 627 -26.60 23.12 -18.87
CA GLY A 627 -25.20 23.33 -18.47
C GLY A 627 -24.82 22.67 -17.14
N LYS A 628 -25.59 21.68 -16.69
CA LYS A 628 -25.34 20.94 -15.44
C LYS A 628 -24.35 19.81 -15.69
N GLU A 629 -23.58 19.46 -14.66
CA GLU A 629 -22.69 18.29 -14.74
C GLU A 629 -23.48 16.98 -14.83
N ILE A 630 -23.20 16.20 -15.90
CA ILE A 630 -23.89 14.94 -16.26
C ILE A 630 -23.12 13.74 -15.69
N LEU A 631 -21.80 13.68 -15.89
CA LEU A 631 -20.95 12.52 -15.58
C LEU A 631 -20.93 12.16 -14.08
N ASN A 632 -21.13 13.14 -13.21
CA ASN A 632 -21.21 12.94 -11.75
C ASN A 632 -22.64 12.63 -11.25
N LYS A 633 -23.66 12.71 -12.11
CA LYS A 633 -25.07 12.52 -11.74
C LYS A 633 -25.69 11.23 -12.29
N PHE A 634 -25.14 10.67 -13.36
CA PHE A 634 -25.64 9.43 -13.94
C PHE A 634 -24.64 8.30 -13.73
N SER A 635 -25.08 7.21 -13.12
CA SER A 635 -24.34 5.96 -13.25
C SER A 635 -24.46 5.45 -14.68
N LEU A 636 -23.32 5.08 -15.26
CA LEU A 636 -23.25 4.38 -16.53
C LEU A 636 -23.36 2.86 -16.34
N HIS A 637 -23.29 2.39 -15.10
CA HIS A 637 -23.33 0.97 -14.78
C HIS A 637 -24.78 0.47 -14.74
N ALA A 638 -25.03 -0.73 -15.26
CA ALA A 638 -26.37 -1.29 -15.33
C ALA A 638 -26.38 -2.81 -15.13
N LEU A 639 -27.48 -3.32 -14.58
CA LEU A 639 -27.76 -4.75 -14.50
C LEU A 639 -28.74 -5.14 -15.60
N LEU A 640 -28.45 -6.23 -16.32
CA LEU A 640 -29.38 -6.83 -17.27
C LEU A 640 -29.85 -8.17 -16.72
N THR A 641 -31.14 -8.25 -16.36
CA THR A 641 -31.73 -9.48 -15.82
C THR A 641 -32.66 -10.13 -16.84
N GLY A 642 -32.59 -11.44 -17.01
CA GLY A 642 -33.50 -12.17 -17.88
C GLY A 642 -33.00 -13.56 -18.24
N ASN A 643 -33.88 -14.40 -18.77
CA ASN A 643 -33.59 -15.78 -19.18
C ASN A 643 -32.64 -15.83 -20.40
N PRO A 644 -32.10 -17.01 -20.78
CA PRO A 644 -31.23 -17.12 -21.93
C PRO A 644 -31.97 -16.70 -23.19
N GLY A 645 -31.31 -15.97 -24.08
CA GLY A 645 -31.91 -15.56 -25.35
C GLY A 645 -32.95 -14.44 -25.28
N THR A 646 -33.05 -13.69 -24.17
CA THR A 646 -33.92 -12.48 -24.09
C THR A 646 -33.29 -11.23 -24.72
N GLY A 647 -31.99 -11.25 -25.05
CA GLY A 647 -31.30 -10.16 -25.76
C GLY A 647 -30.34 -9.30 -24.92
N LYS A 648 -29.91 -9.78 -23.74
CA LYS A 648 -29.01 -9.06 -22.82
C LYS A 648 -27.75 -8.50 -23.49
N THR A 649 -26.98 -9.34 -24.17
CA THR A 649 -25.74 -8.92 -24.88
C THR A 649 -26.03 -7.91 -25.99
N THR A 650 -27.13 -8.10 -26.73
CA THR A 650 -27.56 -7.16 -27.78
C THR A 650 -27.89 -5.79 -27.19
N LEU A 651 -28.65 -5.74 -26.10
CA LEU A 651 -28.98 -4.51 -25.41
C LEU A 651 -27.74 -3.82 -24.83
N ALA A 652 -26.80 -4.56 -24.25
CA ALA A 652 -25.55 -4.01 -23.73
C ALA A 652 -24.74 -3.28 -24.83
N ARG A 653 -24.66 -3.88 -26.02
CA ARG A 653 -24.00 -3.28 -27.19
C ARG A 653 -24.71 -2.02 -27.67
N LEU A 654 -26.04 -2.02 -27.69
CA LEU A 654 -26.83 -0.83 -28.04
C LEU A 654 -26.67 0.28 -27.01
N LEU A 655 -26.65 -0.04 -25.71
CA LEU A 655 -26.37 0.94 -24.65
C LEU A 655 -24.98 1.56 -24.82
N GLY A 656 -23.97 0.78 -25.21
CA GLY A 656 -22.65 1.30 -25.57
C GLY A 656 -22.68 2.32 -26.71
N LYS A 657 -23.39 2.00 -27.81
CA LYS A 657 -23.60 2.92 -28.95
C LYS A 657 -24.33 4.20 -28.52
N ILE A 658 -25.40 4.06 -27.74
CA ILE A 658 -26.19 5.19 -27.23
C ILE A 658 -25.34 6.07 -26.31
N TYR A 659 -24.58 5.49 -25.38
CA TYR A 659 -23.71 6.25 -24.48
C TYR A 659 -22.61 6.99 -25.24
N LYS A 660 -22.05 6.42 -26.31
CA LYS A 660 -21.13 7.13 -27.19
C LYS A 660 -21.82 8.32 -27.90
N ALA A 661 -22.97 8.07 -28.52
CA ALA A 661 -23.70 9.10 -29.26
C ALA A 661 -24.18 10.25 -28.37
N LEU A 662 -24.57 9.95 -27.12
CA LEU A 662 -24.97 10.94 -26.11
C LEU A 662 -23.81 11.71 -25.50
N GLY A 663 -22.59 11.24 -25.71
CA GLY A 663 -21.46 11.91 -25.15
C GLY A 663 -21.02 11.47 -23.76
N LEU A 664 -21.38 10.25 -23.36
CA LEU A 664 -21.07 9.68 -22.05
C LEU A 664 -19.84 8.77 -22.09
N LEU A 665 -19.49 8.23 -23.26
CA LEU A 665 -18.35 7.37 -23.51
C LEU A 665 -17.61 7.82 -24.78
N GLU A 666 -16.28 7.68 -24.81
CA GLU A 666 -15.46 8.11 -25.96
C GLU A 666 -15.68 7.23 -27.21
N ARG A 667 -15.81 5.92 -27.03
CA ARG A 667 -15.80 4.91 -28.11
C ARG A 667 -17.05 4.04 -28.14
N GLY A 668 -17.61 3.72 -26.97
CA GLY A 668 -18.83 2.88 -26.86
C GLY A 668 -18.65 1.42 -27.29
N HIS A 669 -17.42 0.96 -27.51
CA HIS A 669 -17.13 -0.46 -27.82
C HIS A 669 -17.45 -1.35 -26.61
N ILE A 670 -17.66 -2.64 -26.85
CA ILE A 670 -17.98 -3.61 -25.82
C ILE A 670 -16.81 -4.59 -25.64
N VAL A 671 -16.41 -4.83 -24.41
CA VAL A 671 -15.48 -5.90 -24.01
C VAL A 671 -16.30 -6.92 -23.25
N GLU A 672 -16.55 -8.06 -23.88
CA GLU A 672 -17.35 -9.15 -23.30
C GLU A 672 -16.44 -10.09 -22.51
N VAL A 673 -16.79 -10.33 -21.25
CA VAL A 673 -16.04 -11.17 -20.31
C VAL A 673 -16.98 -12.06 -19.52
N ASP A 674 -16.47 -13.18 -19.05
CA ASP A 674 -17.11 -14.07 -18.08
C ASP A 674 -16.18 -14.27 -16.86
N ARG A 675 -16.55 -15.17 -15.94
CA ARG A 675 -15.71 -15.53 -14.80
C ARG A 675 -14.29 -15.94 -15.19
N GLN A 676 -14.10 -16.72 -16.25
CA GLN A 676 -12.79 -17.23 -16.65
C GLN A 676 -11.88 -16.11 -17.15
N HIS A 677 -12.45 -15.05 -17.73
CA HIS A 677 -11.70 -13.90 -18.21
C HIS A 677 -11.26 -12.97 -17.07
N LEU A 678 -12.03 -12.88 -16.00
CA LEU A 678 -11.74 -11.99 -14.87
C LEU A 678 -10.93 -12.67 -13.77
N VAL A 679 -11.20 -13.94 -13.52
CA VAL A 679 -10.64 -14.71 -12.40
C VAL A 679 -9.44 -15.54 -12.87
N ALA A 680 -8.32 -15.45 -12.15
CA ALA A 680 -7.13 -16.25 -12.40
C ALA A 680 -7.16 -17.57 -11.59
N GLY A 681 -6.38 -18.56 -12.03
CA GLY A 681 -6.24 -19.84 -11.33
C GLY A 681 -5.25 -19.83 -10.15
N PHE A 682 -4.52 -18.72 -9.96
CA PHE A 682 -3.47 -18.55 -8.95
C PHE A 682 -3.73 -17.29 -8.11
N VAL A 683 -3.39 -17.36 -6.82
CA VAL A 683 -3.58 -16.28 -5.84
C VAL A 683 -2.79 -15.02 -6.25
N GLY A 684 -3.42 -13.85 -6.15
CA GLY A 684 -2.81 -12.54 -6.43
C GLY A 684 -2.75 -12.12 -7.90
N GLN A 685 -3.27 -12.94 -8.83
CA GLN A 685 -3.31 -12.60 -10.26
C GLN A 685 -4.68 -12.10 -10.74
N THR A 686 -5.75 -12.32 -9.95
CA THR A 686 -7.11 -11.97 -10.35
C THR A 686 -7.32 -10.45 -10.43
N ALA A 687 -6.76 -9.68 -9.49
CA ALA A 687 -6.81 -8.22 -9.56
C ALA A 687 -6.13 -7.66 -10.83
N ILE A 688 -5.00 -8.24 -11.24
CA ILE A 688 -4.28 -7.84 -12.46
C ILE A 688 -5.16 -8.14 -13.69
N LYS A 689 -5.65 -9.37 -13.80
CA LYS A 689 -6.46 -9.82 -14.93
C LYS A 689 -7.78 -9.03 -15.07
N THR A 690 -8.44 -8.77 -13.94
CA THR A 690 -9.65 -7.93 -13.90
C THR A 690 -9.33 -6.50 -14.31
N SER A 691 -8.21 -5.93 -13.84
CA SER A 691 -7.77 -4.59 -14.23
C SER A 691 -7.44 -4.49 -15.72
N GLU A 692 -6.83 -5.53 -16.31
CA GLU A 692 -6.56 -5.59 -17.75
C GLU A 692 -7.86 -5.59 -18.58
N ALA A 693 -8.85 -6.40 -18.21
CA ALA A 693 -10.15 -6.41 -18.86
C ALA A 693 -10.85 -5.03 -18.78
N ILE A 694 -10.77 -4.37 -17.62
CA ILE A 694 -11.31 -3.01 -17.43
C ILE A 694 -10.55 -1.99 -18.28
N ASN A 695 -9.22 -2.08 -18.33
CA ASN A 695 -8.40 -1.20 -19.15
C ASN A 695 -8.73 -1.33 -20.64
N GLN A 696 -9.03 -2.53 -21.12
CA GLN A 696 -9.52 -2.75 -22.49
C GLN A 696 -10.90 -2.11 -22.73
N ALA A 697 -11.74 -2.02 -21.69
CA ALA A 697 -13.06 -1.41 -21.75
C ALA A 697 -13.05 0.12 -21.60
N MET A 698 -11.89 0.76 -21.41
CA MET A 698 -11.79 2.22 -21.25
C MET A 698 -12.32 2.96 -22.48
N GLY A 699 -13.21 3.92 -22.26
CA GLY A 699 -13.97 4.61 -23.31
C GLY A 699 -15.17 3.82 -23.84
N GLY A 700 -15.43 2.62 -23.34
CA GLY A 700 -16.47 1.70 -23.77
C GLY A 700 -17.22 1.04 -22.60
N VAL A 701 -17.70 -0.18 -22.83
CA VAL A 701 -18.51 -0.97 -21.91
C VAL A 701 -17.80 -2.28 -21.59
N LEU A 702 -17.56 -2.56 -20.30
CA LEU A 702 -17.22 -3.90 -19.83
C LEU A 702 -18.53 -4.67 -19.60
N PHE A 703 -18.78 -5.68 -20.44
CA PHE A 703 -19.96 -6.54 -20.32
C PHE A 703 -19.58 -7.85 -19.65
N ILE A 704 -20.14 -8.09 -18.46
CA ILE A 704 -19.89 -9.30 -17.66
C ILE A 704 -21.09 -10.21 -17.81
N ASP A 705 -20.96 -11.28 -18.60
CA ASP A 705 -22.00 -12.30 -18.72
C ASP A 705 -21.95 -13.27 -17.53
N GLU A 706 -23.13 -13.75 -17.13
CA GLU A 706 -23.34 -14.57 -15.94
C GLU A 706 -22.59 -14.02 -14.71
N ALA A 707 -22.72 -12.72 -14.44
CA ALA A 707 -21.96 -12.02 -13.41
C ALA A 707 -22.13 -12.60 -12.00
N TYR A 708 -23.29 -13.22 -11.72
CA TYR A 708 -23.51 -13.95 -10.47
C TYR A 708 -22.49 -15.08 -10.24
N ALA A 709 -21.90 -15.63 -11.30
CA ALA A 709 -20.84 -16.63 -11.18
C ALA A 709 -19.61 -16.05 -10.47
N LEU A 710 -19.38 -14.73 -10.47
CA LEU A 710 -18.30 -14.10 -9.69
C LEU A 710 -18.58 -14.12 -8.18
N ALA A 711 -19.86 -14.10 -7.78
CA ALA A 711 -20.30 -14.16 -6.39
C ALA A 711 -20.60 -15.59 -5.91
N ASP A 712 -20.45 -16.60 -6.77
CA ASP A 712 -20.75 -17.98 -6.41
C ASP A 712 -19.71 -18.50 -5.41
N ASN A 713 -20.21 -18.89 -4.21
CA ASN A 713 -19.47 -19.27 -3.00
C ASN A 713 -18.84 -20.68 -3.10
N GLY A 714 -18.28 -21.04 -4.26
CA GLY A 714 -17.36 -22.17 -4.33
C GLY A 714 -16.11 -21.89 -3.50
N ASP A 715 -15.36 -22.93 -3.11
CA ASP A 715 -14.27 -22.87 -2.12
C ASP A 715 -13.12 -21.85 -2.38
N ASN A 716 -13.14 -21.07 -3.46
CA ASN A 716 -12.06 -20.21 -3.93
C ASN A 716 -12.40 -18.70 -3.87
N ASP A 717 -11.64 -17.95 -3.06
CA ASP A 717 -11.76 -16.49 -2.79
C ASP A 717 -11.50 -15.56 -4.00
N PHE A 718 -11.16 -16.11 -5.17
CA PHE A 718 -10.76 -15.33 -6.34
C PHE A 718 -11.92 -14.54 -6.99
N GLY A 719 -13.17 -15.00 -6.86
CA GLY A 719 -14.33 -14.28 -7.41
C GLY A 719 -14.57 -12.94 -6.70
N SER A 720 -14.41 -12.94 -5.37
CA SER A 720 -14.53 -11.74 -4.53
C SER A 720 -13.44 -10.71 -4.85
N GLU A 721 -12.20 -11.15 -5.10
CA GLU A 721 -11.09 -10.28 -5.52
C GLU A 721 -11.38 -9.55 -6.85
N ALA A 722 -12.01 -10.25 -7.81
CA ALA A 722 -12.45 -9.65 -9.08
C ALA A 722 -13.54 -8.59 -8.84
N ILE A 723 -14.52 -8.88 -7.98
CA ILE A 723 -15.59 -7.92 -7.63
C ILE A 723 -15.00 -6.68 -6.94
N GLU A 724 -14.09 -6.85 -5.99
CA GLU A 724 -13.42 -5.74 -5.30
C GLU A 724 -12.63 -4.85 -6.27
N THR A 725 -11.87 -5.47 -7.17
CA THR A 725 -11.12 -4.76 -8.21
C THR A 725 -12.06 -3.99 -9.14
N LEU A 726 -13.16 -4.63 -9.57
CA LEU A 726 -14.18 -4.00 -10.40
C LEU A 726 -14.79 -2.77 -9.70
N LEU A 727 -15.22 -2.92 -8.45
CA LEU A 727 -15.80 -1.83 -7.66
C LEU A 727 -14.83 -0.67 -7.44
N LYS A 728 -13.56 -0.97 -7.15
CA LYS A 728 -12.50 0.03 -7.02
C LYS A 728 -12.32 0.81 -8.32
N MET A 729 -12.26 0.12 -9.46
CA MET A 729 -12.07 0.77 -10.75
C MET A 729 -13.30 1.56 -11.20
N MET A 730 -14.51 1.10 -10.88
CA MET A 730 -15.76 1.87 -11.10
C MET A 730 -15.71 3.21 -10.32
N GLU A 731 -15.08 3.23 -9.14
CA GLU A 731 -14.87 4.45 -8.36
C GLU A 731 -13.74 5.33 -8.93
N ASP A 732 -12.55 4.76 -9.07
CA ASP A 732 -11.32 5.47 -9.44
C ASP A 732 -11.38 6.04 -10.88
N LYS A 733 -12.15 5.40 -11.76
CA LYS A 733 -12.28 5.75 -13.19
C LYS A 733 -13.72 6.08 -13.58
N ARG A 734 -14.47 6.70 -12.67
CA ARG A 734 -15.86 7.12 -12.89
C ARG A 734 -16.01 7.94 -14.19
N GLY A 735 -17.03 7.62 -14.98
CA GLY A 735 -17.31 8.29 -16.25
C GLY A 735 -16.35 7.96 -17.40
N LYS A 736 -15.31 7.13 -17.16
CA LYS A 736 -14.36 6.73 -18.22
C LYS A 736 -14.77 5.44 -18.93
N PHE A 737 -15.60 4.60 -18.31
CA PHE A 737 -16.13 3.36 -18.88
C PHE A 737 -17.46 3.01 -18.20
N ALA A 738 -18.25 2.14 -18.82
CA ALA A 738 -19.46 1.58 -18.24
C ALA A 738 -19.23 0.10 -17.86
N VAL A 739 -19.98 -0.38 -16.87
CA VAL A 739 -20.00 -1.82 -16.52
C VAL A 739 -21.43 -2.29 -16.65
N ILE A 740 -21.65 -3.32 -17.46
CA ILE A 740 -22.96 -3.94 -17.63
C ILE A 740 -22.85 -5.39 -17.19
N ALA A 741 -23.47 -5.74 -16.07
CA ALA A 741 -23.47 -7.10 -15.54
C ALA A 741 -24.80 -7.80 -15.86
N ALA A 742 -24.73 -9.00 -16.43
CA ALA A 742 -25.88 -9.74 -16.93
C ALA A 742 -26.04 -11.10 -16.24
N GLY A 743 -27.28 -11.55 -16.08
CA GLY A 743 -27.58 -12.88 -15.54
C GLY A 743 -29.06 -13.18 -15.36
N TYR A 744 -29.36 -14.29 -14.69
CA TYR A 744 -30.73 -14.69 -14.37
C TYR A 744 -31.33 -13.79 -13.27
N PRO A 745 -32.65 -13.51 -13.29
CA PRO A 745 -33.26 -12.60 -12.32
C PRO A 745 -32.96 -12.94 -10.86
N ASP A 746 -33.16 -14.20 -10.44
CA ASP A 746 -32.95 -14.62 -9.05
C ASP A 746 -31.47 -14.55 -8.66
N ASN A 747 -30.58 -15.07 -9.50
CA ASN A 747 -29.14 -15.07 -9.25
C ASN A 747 -28.56 -13.65 -9.23
N MET A 748 -29.07 -12.73 -10.05
CA MET A 748 -28.62 -11.35 -10.06
C MET A 748 -29.10 -10.59 -8.82
N ASN A 749 -30.28 -10.91 -8.28
CA ASN A 749 -30.72 -10.37 -7.00
C ASN A 749 -29.79 -10.81 -5.86
N GLU A 750 -29.32 -12.06 -5.89
CA GLU A 750 -28.33 -12.58 -4.94
C GLU A 750 -26.95 -11.93 -5.15
N PHE A 751 -26.49 -11.82 -6.40
CA PHE A 751 -25.23 -11.15 -6.77
C PHE A 751 -25.17 -9.70 -6.27
N VAL A 752 -26.26 -8.93 -6.40
CA VAL A 752 -26.28 -7.55 -5.91
C VAL A 752 -26.27 -7.48 -4.38
N ARG A 753 -26.90 -8.46 -3.72
CA ARG A 753 -26.95 -8.56 -2.26
C ARG A 753 -25.65 -9.06 -1.65
N SER A 754 -24.83 -9.80 -2.41
CA SER A 754 -23.55 -10.34 -1.91
C SER A 754 -22.54 -9.23 -1.58
N ASN A 755 -22.69 -8.04 -2.18
CA ASN A 755 -21.82 -6.90 -1.87
C ASN A 755 -22.59 -5.57 -1.91
N PRO A 756 -22.69 -4.82 -0.79
CA PRO A 756 -23.34 -3.50 -0.76
C PRO A 756 -22.73 -2.48 -1.76
N GLY A 757 -21.46 -2.67 -2.12
CA GLY A 757 -20.77 -1.90 -3.15
C GLY A 757 -21.35 -2.10 -4.55
N LEU A 758 -21.90 -3.28 -4.86
CA LEU A 758 -22.60 -3.54 -6.12
C LEU A 758 -23.95 -2.81 -6.11
N GLN A 759 -24.73 -2.95 -5.04
CA GLN A 759 -26.04 -2.29 -4.91
C GLN A 759 -25.97 -0.77 -5.05
N SER A 760 -24.92 -0.15 -4.51
CA SER A 760 -24.75 1.31 -4.57
C SER A 760 -24.27 1.83 -5.94
N ARG A 761 -23.60 1.00 -6.74
CA ARG A 761 -23.02 1.42 -8.03
C ARG A 761 -23.86 0.98 -9.23
N PHE A 762 -24.63 -0.08 -9.08
CA PHE A 762 -25.63 -0.55 -10.03
C PHE A 762 -27.04 -0.09 -9.61
N ASP A 763 -27.30 1.20 -9.79
CA ASP A 763 -28.59 1.84 -9.51
C ASP A 763 -29.65 1.59 -10.60
N VAL A 764 -29.23 1.19 -11.81
CA VAL A 764 -30.12 0.88 -12.94
C VAL A 764 -30.17 -0.63 -13.19
N THR A 765 -31.39 -1.18 -13.23
CA THR A 765 -31.64 -2.57 -13.64
C THR A 765 -32.64 -2.59 -14.79
N TYR A 766 -32.22 -3.13 -15.93
CA TYR A 766 -33.09 -3.42 -17.05
C TYR A 766 -33.53 -4.88 -16.98
N ALA A 767 -34.83 -5.09 -16.74
CA ALA A 767 -35.44 -6.42 -16.76
C ALA A 767 -35.90 -6.78 -18.18
N LEU A 768 -35.36 -7.85 -18.74
CA LEU A 768 -35.72 -8.39 -20.05
C LEU A 768 -36.61 -9.62 -19.84
N PRO A 769 -37.95 -9.48 -19.90
CA PRO A 769 -38.87 -10.60 -19.74
C PRO A 769 -38.73 -11.61 -20.88
N ASP A 770 -39.26 -12.82 -20.66
CA ASP A 770 -39.44 -13.79 -21.74
C ASP A 770 -40.33 -13.21 -22.83
N TYR A 771 -40.00 -13.50 -24.09
CA TYR A 771 -40.83 -13.10 -25.22
C TYR A 771 -42.18 -13.82 -25.17
N SER A 772 -43.24 -13.09 -25.44
CA SER A 772 -44.56 -13.64 -25.73
C SER A 772 -44.51 -14.55 -26.97
N PHE A 773 -45.52 -15.41 -27.11
CA PHE A 773 -45.64 -16.29 -28.27
C PHE A 773 -45.61 -15.50 -29.60
N GLU A 774 -46.32 -14.38 -29.66
CA GLU A 774 -46.40 -13.51 -30.83
C GLU A 774 -45.03 -12.93 -31.18
N GLU A 775 -44.26 -12.54 -30.17
CA GLU A 775 -42.89 -12.03 -30.33
C GLU A 775 -41.92 -13.13 -30.77
N LEU A 776 -42.02 -14.35 -30.22
CA LEU A 776 -41.21 -15.51 -30.65
C LEU A 776 -41.46 -15.86 -32.11
N PHE A 777 -42.71 -15.86 -32.55
CA PHE A 777 -43.06 -16.10 -33.94
C PHE A 777 -42.55 -14.99 -34.87
N THR A 778 -42.67 -13.73 -34.45
CA THR A 778 -42.11 -12.58 -35.18
C THR A 778 -40.59 -12.69 -35.32
N ILE A 779 -39.89 -13.13 -34.27
CA ILE A 779 -38.44 -13.39 -34.30
C ILE A 779 -38.12 -14.49 -35.31
N ALA A 780 -38.89 -15.59 -35.32
CA ALA A 780 -38.69 -16.70 -36.25
C ALA A 780 -38.81 -16.24 -37.71
N GLN A 781 -39.84 -15.45 -38.02
CA GLN A 781 -40.04 -14.87 -39.35
C GLN A 781 -38.85 -13.99 -39.74
N LYS A 782 -38.41 -13.08 -38.86
CA LYS A 782 -37.26 -12.21 -39.12
C LYS A 782 -35.98 -13.00 -39.39
N LEU A 783 -35.71 -14.06 -38.61
CA LEU A 783 -34.53 -14.90 -38.80
C LEU A 783 -34.54 -15.64 -40.15
N LEU A 784 -35.70 -16.16 -40.56
CA LEU A 784 -35.83 -16.80 -41.87
C LEU A 784 -35.68 -15.79 -43.01
N THR A 785 -36.24 -14.59 -42.87
CA THR A 785 -36.05 -13.50 -43.85
C THR A 785 -34.58 -13.10 -43.99
N LEU A 786 -33.79 -13.13 -42.90
CA LEU A 786 -32.33 -12.89 -42.96
C LEU A 786 -31.57 -13.95 -43.76
N HIS A 787 -32.14 -15.15 -43.92
CA HIS A 787 -31.61 -16.22 -44.78
C HIS A 787 -32.23 -16.19 -46.19
N ASP A 788 -32.84 -15.08 -46.59
CA ASP A 788 -33.59 -14.93 -47.83
C ASP A 788 -34.72 -15.97 -47.98
N MET A 789 -35.27 -16.45 -46.86
CA MET A 789 -36.32 -17.45 -46.83
C MET A 789 -37.70 -16.86 -46.53
N VAL A 790 -38.71 -17.38 -47.24
CA VAL A 790 -40.12 -17.01 -47.14
C VAL A 790 -40.94 -18.23 -46.72
N LEU A 791 -41.64 -18.12 -45.59
CA LEU A 791 -42.56 -19.14 -45.10
C LEU A 791 -43.85 -19.17 -45.93
N LEU A 792 -44.19 -20.34 -46.49
CA LEU A 792 -45.52 -20.57 -47.07
C LEU A 792 -46.58 -20.73 -45.97
N PRO A 793 -47.88 -20.49 -46.27
CA PRO A 793 -48.95 -20.45 -45.26
C PRO A 793 -49.02 -21.70 -44.36
N ASP A 794 -48.94 -22.90 -44.93
CA ASP A 794 -49.02 -24.16 -44.17
C ASP A 794 -47.80 -24.36 -43.26
N ALA A 795 -46.61 -23.96 -43.73
CA ALA A 795 -45.38 -24.02 -42.95
C ALA A 795 -45.39 -23.01 -41.81
N ALA A 796 -45.91 -21.81 -42.06
CA ALA A 796 -46.08 -20.76 -41.06
C ALA A 796 -47.04 -21.20 -39.95
N LEU A 797 -48.16 -21.82 -40.30
CA LEU A 797 -49.13 -22.35 -39.32
C LEU A 797 -48.51 -23.44 -38.44
N HIS A 798 -47.80 -24.40 -39.04
CA HIS A 798 -47.13 -25.47 -38.30
C HIS A 798 -46.04 -24.93 -37.36
N LEU A 799 -45.22 -23.99 -37.82
CA LEU A 799 -44.21 -23.33 -37.00
C LEU A 799 -44.82 -22.53 -35.86
N SER A 800 -45.90 -21.79 -36.14
CA SER A 800 -46.66 -21.04 -35.13
C SER A 800 -47.18 -21.97 -34.02
N ASP A 801 -47.83 -23.08 -34.39
CA ASP A 801 -48.32 -24.07 -33.43
C ASP A 801 -47.20 -24.68 -32.59
N TYR A 802 -46.07 -25.00 -33.22
CA TYR A 802 -44.89 -25.52 -32.52
C TYR A 802 -44.36 -24.53 -31.48
N LEU A 803 -44.17 -23.26 -31.85
CA LEU A 803 -43.70 -22.22 -30.94
C LEU A 803 -44.70 -21.92 -29.82
N LYS A 804 -46.01 -21.94 -30.11
CA LYS A 804 -47.06 -21.77 -29.11
C LYS A 804 -47.00 -22.86 -28.05
N ARG A 805 -46.91 -24.13 -28.46
CA ARG A 805 -46.77 -25.26 -27.53
C ARG A 805 -45.48 -25.19 -26.72
N ALA A 806 -44.37 -24.78 -27.34
CA ALA A 806 -43.10 -24.58 -26.63
C ALA A 806 -43.22 -23.46 -25.57
N TYR A 807 -43.91 -22.37 -25.89
CA TYR A 807 -44.18 -21.28 -24.95
C TYR A 807 -45.08 -21.71 -23.78
N GLU A 808 -46.16 -22.46 -24.05
CA GLU A 808 -47.09 -22.94 -23.02
C GLU A 808 -46.44 -23.96 -22.05
N ASN A 809 -45.48 -24.75 -22.53
CA ASN A 809 -44.76 -25.75 -21.74
C ASN A 809 -43.41 -25.29 -21.19
N ARG A 810 -43.11 -23.98 -21.26
CA ARG A 810 -41.79 -23.45 -20.89
C ARG A 810 -41.52 -23.57 -19.39
N ASP A 811 -40.25 -23.78 -19.05
CA ASP A 811 -39.77 -23.68 -17.68
C ASP A 811 -39.13 -22.31 -17.40
N LYS A 812 -38.61 -22.13 -16.19
CA LYS A 812 -37.95 -20.88 -15.77
C LYS A 812 -36.60 -20.61 -16.46
N PHE A 813 -36.10 -21.52 -17.30
CA PHE A 813 -34.83 -21.40 -18.02
C PHE A 813 -35.03 -21.41 -19.54
N PHE A 814 -36.23 -21.06 -20.00
CA PHE A 814 -36.60 -21.09 -21.41
C PHE A 814 -35.65 -20.26 -22.29
N GLY A 815 -35.21 -20.85 -23.41
CA GLY A 815 -34.16 -20.30 -24.26
C GLY A 815 -34.57 -19.13 -25.17
N ASN A 816 -35.83 -18.70 -25.17
CA ASN A 816 -36.33 -17.52 -25.90
C ASN A 816 -35.82 -17.42 -27.36
N ALA A 817 -35.21 -16.29 -27.77
CA ALA A 817 -34.72 -16.12 -29.13
C ALA A 817 -33.56 -17.08 -29.49
N ARG A 818 -32.84 -17.63 -28.50
CA ARG A 818 -31.85 -18.70 -28.75
C ARG A 818 -32.55 -19.98 -29.17
N PHE A 819 -33.66 -20.34 -28.52
CA PHE A 819 -34.50 -21.47 -28.93
C PHE A 819 -35.07 -21.24 -30.34
N VAL A 820 -35.65 -20.07 -30.61
CA VAL A 820 -36.21 -19.74 -31.93
C VAL A 820 -35.14 -19.76 -33.03
N ARG A 821 -33.91 -19.30 -32.73
CA ARG A 821 -32.78 -19.38 -33.66
C ARG A 821 -32.41 -20.81 -33.99
N GLN A 822 -32.29 -21.68 -32.99
CA GLN A 822 -32.03 -23.11 -33.23
C GLN A 822 -33.13 -23.74 -34.08
N THR A 823 -34.40 -23.37 -33.86
CA THR A 823 -35.51 -23.81 -34.69
C THR A 823 -35.39 -23.30 -36.13
N ALA A 824 -35.11 -22.01 -36.33
CA ALA A 824 -34.95 -21.41 -37.66
C ALA A 824 -33.77 -22.04 -38.42
N ASP A 825 -32.62 -22.24 -37.76
CA ASP A 825 -31.45 -22.89 -38.34
C ASP A 825 -31.78 -24.33 -38.77
N ALA A 826 -32.56 -25.08 -37.96
CA ALA A 826 -33.01 -26.42 -38.32
C ALA A 826 -33.92 -26.43 -39.55
N ILE A 827 -34.83 -25.46 -39.67
CA ILE A 827 -35.69 -25.27 -40.84
C ILE A 827 -34.85 -24.96 -42.08
N VAL A 828 -33.89 -24.04 -41.98
CA VAL A 828 -32.96 -23.67 -43.06
C VAL A 828 -32.19 -24.91 -43.54
N ILE A 829 -31.66 -25.71 -42.62
CA ILE A 829 -30.95 -26.95 -42.95
C ILE A 829 -31.88 -27.94 -43.68
N LYS A 830 -33.12 -28.11 -43.22
CA LYS A 830 -34.08 -29.02 -43.88
C LYS A 830 -34.46 -28.54 -45.28
N GLN A 831 -34.66 -27.24 -45.45
CA GLN A 831 -34.90 -26.63 -46.75
C GLN A 831 -33.72 -26.85 -47.70
N HIS A 832 -32.48 -26.63 -47.23
CA HIS A 832 -31.28 -26.90 -48.02
C HIS A 832 -31.15 -28.38 -48.40
N LEU A 833 -31.47 -29.31 -47.48
CA LEU A 833 -31.45 -30.75 -47.76
C LEU A 833 -32.52 -31.14 -48.80
N ARG A 834 -33.72 -30.56 -48.72
CA ARG A 834 -34.77 -30.73 -49.73
C ARG A 834 -34.29 -30.21 -51.10
N MET A 835 -33.72 -29.01 -51.15
CA MET A 835 -33.14 -28.46 -52.39
C MET A 835 -31.99 -29.32 -52.93
N ALA A 836 -31.13 -29.85 -52.06
CA ALA A 836 -30.01 -30.70 -52.44
C ALA A 836 -30.46 -32.04 -53.04
N ALA A 837 -31.59 -32.58 -52.57
CA ALA A 837 -32.18 -33.82 -53.08
C ALA A 837 -32.89 -33.65 -54.45
N MET A 838 -33.27 -32.42 -54.82
CA MET A 838 -33.90 -32.13 -56.12
C MET A 838 -32.88 -32.06 -57.26
N PRO A 839 -33.20 -32.54 -58.47
CA PRO A 839 -32.40 -32.33 -59.68
C PRO A 839 -32.12 -30.84 -59.94
N ARG A 840 -30.93 -30.51 -60.46
CA ARG A 840 -30.47 -29.11 -60.61
C ARG A 840 -31.39 -28.26 -61.49
N ASP A 841 -32.01 -28.87 -62.49
CA ASP A 841 -32.98 -28.28 -63.42
C ASP A 841 -34.34 -27.95 -62.76
N GLN A 842 -34.62 -28.52 -61.58
CA GLN A 842 -35.87 -28.30 -60.84
C GLN A 842 -35.73 -27.30 -59.69
N ARG A 843 -34.52 -26.78 -59.44
CA ARG A 843 -34.24 -25.78 -58.39
C ARG A 843 -34.49 -24.38 -58.94
N THR A 844 -35.72 -23.89 -58.81
CA THR A 844 -36.05 -22.52 -59.21
C THR A 844 -35.55 -21.50 -58.17
N PRO A 845 -35.18 -20.27 -58.58
CA PRO A 845 -34.82 -19.19 -57.64
C PRO A 845 -35.88 -18.98 -56.55
N GLU A 846 -37.15 -19.01 -56.93
CA GLU A 846 -38.27 -18.87 -55.99
C GLU A 846 -38.38 -20.07 -55.06
N GLY A 847 -38.18 -21.29 -55.56
CA GLY A 847 -38.22 -22.51 -54.75
C GLY A 847 -37.08 -22.60 -53.74
N MET A 848 -35.91 -22.05 -54.09
CA MET A 848 -34.75 -21.96 -53.20
C MET A 848 -34.96 -20.97 -52.04
N GLN A 849 -35.93 -20.07 -52.14
CA GLN A 849 -36.31 -19.13 -51.08
C GLN A 849 -37.53 -19.61 -50.28
N GLN A 850 -38.30 -20.59 -50.77
CA GLN A 850 -39.54 -21.02 -50.10
C GLN A 850 -39.30 -22.11 -49.07
N VAL A 851 -39.83 -21.89 -47.86
CA VAL A 851 -39.95 -22.90 -46.79
C VAL A 851 -41.35 -23.51 -46.85
N THR A 852 -41.41 -24.82 -47.11
CA THR A 852 -42.66 -25.59 -47.25
C THR A 852 -42.98 -26.39 -45.98
N LEU A 853 -44.15 -27.02 -45.94
CA LEU A 853 -44.54 -27.88 -44.82
C LEU A 853 -43.54 -29.02 -44.56
N GLU A 854 -42.94 -29.58 -45.61
CA GLU A 854 -41.93 -30.65 -45.51
C GLU A 854 -40.70 -30.21 -44.69
N ASP A 855 -40.31 -28.94 -44.83
CA ASP A 855 -39.14 -28.37 -44.16
C ASP A 855 -39.37 -28.21 -42.65
N VAL A 856 -40.62 -28.04 -42.20
CA VAL A 856 -40.99 -27.84 -40.79
C VAL A 856 -41.63 -29.07 -40.14
N ALA A 857 -41.98 -30.11 -40.90
CA ALA A 857 -42.70 -31.29 -40.41
C ALA A 857 -41.96 -32.07 -39.30
N HIS A 858 -40.63 -31.94 -39.26
CA HIS A 858 -39.78 -32.54 -38.25
C HIS A 858 -39.89 -31.88 -36.86
N LEU A 859 -40.48 -30.68 -36.79
CA LEU A 859 -40.74 -29.97 -35.53
C LEU A 859 -41.92 -30.65 -34.80
N GLN A 860 -41.58 -31.61 -33.95
CA GLN A 860 -42.50 -32.34 -33.06
C GLN A 860 -42.11 -32.08 -31.60
N GLU A 861 -42.91 -32.51 -30.63
CA GLU A 861 -42.69 -32.20 -29.21
C GLU A 861 -41.22 -32.44 -28.79
N PRO A 862 -40.60 -31.51 -28.03
CA PRO A 862 -39.36 -31.83 -27.36
C PRO A 862 -39.64 -32.94 -26.33
N GLU A 863 -39.02 -34.12 -26.49
CA GLU A 863 -39.10 -35.17 -25.47
C GLU A 863 -38.69 -34.57 -24.12
N LYS A 864 -39.60 -34.64 -23.12
CA LYS A 864 -39.24 -34.34 -21.74
C LYS A 864 -38.10 -35.29 -21.35
N ASN A 865 -36.91 -34.74 -21.11
CA ASN A 865 -35.81 -35.45 -20.45
C ASN A 865 -36.30 -36.04 -19.11
N LYS A 866 -36.81 -37.28 -19.13
CA LYS A 866 -37.02 -38.09 -17.94
C LYS A 866 -35.63 -38.39 -17.37
N ARG A 867 -35.20 -37.63 -16.37
CA ARG A 867 -34.05 -38.02 -15.54
C ARG A 867 -34.27 -39.46 -15.06
N PRO A 868 -33.30 -40.37 -15.20
CA PRO A 868 -33.44 -41.71 -14.64
C PRO A 868 -33.50 -41.58 -13.12
N THR A 869 -34.62 -41.96 -12.52
CA THR A 869 -34.74 -42.09 -11.07
C THR A 869 -33.78 -43.20 -10.63
N ILE A 870 -32.78 -42.84 -9.82
CA ILE A 870 -31.93 -43.81 -9.11
C ILE A 870 -32.83 -44.56 -8.14
N GLY A 871 -33.16 -45.81 -8.47
CA GLY A 871 -33.93 -46.68 -7.60
C GLY A 871 -33.08 -47.15 -6.42
N PHE A 872 -33.44 -46.76 -5.21
CA PHE A 872 -32.92 -47.40 -4.00
C PHE A 872 -33.53 -48.81 -3.87
N LYS A 873 -32.69 -49.84 -3.98
CA LYS A 873 -33.03 -51.18 -3.49
C LYS A 873 -32.96 -51.15 -1.97
N THR A 874 -34.10 -51.18 -1.31
CA THR A 874 -34.20 -51.54 0.11
C THR A 874 -33.87 -53.03 0.25
N TYR A 875 -32.74 -53.34 0.89
CA TYR A 875 -32.52 -54.68 1.43
C TYR A 875 -33.33 -54.81 2.73
N SER A 876 -34.42 -55.56 2.67
CA SER A 876 -35.08 -56.10 3.85
C SER A 876 -34.29 -57.29 4.37
N SER A 877 -33.98 -57.25 5.66
CA SER A 877 -33.41 -58.30 6.50
C SER A 877 -34.21 -59.61 6.45
N SER A 878 -33.53 -60.72 6.15
CA SER A 878 -33.76 -62.10 6.63
C SER A 878 -32.48 -62.89 6.46
#